data_AF-A0A151H4H5-F1
#
_entry.id   AF-A0A151H4H5-F1
#
_cell.length_a   1.000
_cell.length_b   1.000
_cell.length_c   1.000
_cell.angle_alpha   90.00
_cell.angle_beta   90.00
_cell.angle_gamma   90.00
#
_symmetry.space_group_name_H-M   'P 1'
#
loop_
_entity.id
_entity.type
_entity.pdbx_description
1 polymer ?
#
loop_
_entity_poly.entity_id
_entity_poly.type
_entity_poly.pdbx_seq_one_letter_code
_entity_poly.pdbx_strand_id
1 'polypeptide(L)'
;GVCLQMPRGSAMLVGVGGSGKQSLARLAAYIAGHFTFQITVTKTYNDNALFDDLRCLYASAGQKNQATTFLLTDLEIKSEGFLEYFNSLLSTGEVAGLFAKDERDNMVAERRADFIKERPNQEENLVNLYNFFMDRVRDNLHVVLCFSPLSSKFAERAQKFPALFSTTIDWFLPWPEDALVAVSSRFLHDFEIDASPEKKATLFSAMGRIHTDVGRMCEEYFLRMRRHVYVTPKSYLSFLSFYKNVYAEKFKEVNNLEHSVNVGLLKLNQAAQDIKQMKVKLKDEEKKLRESEEQTNQLLVKVQSESAKAQKKSEQVGAFRDECLANKERIEVEQEEANRDLQQALPYLQEAENAVKSITAKDIVELKTMKTPSDIIRLVFDGVMILLQTKLVDVRMEAKVINKKTVDFIHDSFDETAKAMMADVRFLSTLFDFSKNEKDNINDETCELLMPYLELENFNPAVAKKASNAAEGLCKWVGAMVMYHEAAKIVKPKMDYLKIQTARVDVALRQLAEAEAELAQAQATLRDINKQFEAALSAKTELEQRALATKRKMDQANKLINGLAGEKTRWTEDSNTFAERRKKLVGDITVVAGFVSYCGPFNAEYRMRMRKECFGAMCKRQGIPASEDVNIVEVLVDQGTIGEWNLQGLPADELSIQNAILVTRSSRYALMVDPQGQALNWIKKKEEGRMQGAKQCLTTMSSPRLKDQLEYCLQEGKPILIEGVTDDVNPLIDPILEKQILRKGKKLFVNLSDQLVEFNPDFTLYLTTKLANPHFSPELSAKCTVIDFTVTQEVRLSLRDSLGLEQQLLGRVLSMEQRSLEESLNLLMEEVTSNTKALQALDDQLLERLSKSQGNLLDDTELIEVLGNTKAKAKEVEKKLKDAQEKKLEINEKREQYRPVATRGSVLYFCMVEMSLVCWMYNSSLAQFLEQFDLAIHRSEKAQPTHKRVERIVDALTYQVYRYVNRGLFERHKTTFLMMVATKVLLTAGELTSADVSLFLTAGAGLDEQAERPCPYKWLGQDSKTWLNILQLSRHSFGHEQIQFFCELPDIIGKNEAQWRKFLEDNEPEKQAVPDFEERIRMQKPLGPFIRLCLVRKKRFFSPATH
;
A
#
# COMPACT_ATOMS: atom_id res chain seq x y z
N GLY A 1 -0.96 53.20 19.04
CA GLY A 1 -0.87 53.14 20.52
C GLY A 1 -0.90 54.54 21.08
N VAL A 2 0.25 55.24 21.09
CA VAL A 2 0.40 56.59 21.63
C VAL A 2 -0.66 57.58 21.11
N CYS A 3 -0.90 57.62 19.79
CA CYS A 3 -1.91 58.53 19.22
C CYS A 3 -3.33 58.29 19.77
N LEU A 4 -3.72 57.04 20.05
CA LEU A 4 -5.06 56.75 20.57
C LEU A 4 -5.20 57.15 22.05
N GLN A 5 -4.10 57.25 22.79
CA GLN A 5 -4.13 57.69 24.19
C GLN A 5 -4.11 59.22 24.34
N MET A 6 -3.87 59.96 23.25
CA MET A 6 -3.92 61.42 23.24
C MET A 6 -5.36 61.89 22.99
N PRO A 7 -5.91 62.82 23.79
CA PRO A 7 -7.21 63.40 23.51
C PRO A 7 -7.20 64.04 22.12
N ARG A 8 -8.27 63.82 21.33
CA ARG A 8 -8.39 64.29 19.93
C ARG A 8 -7.33 63.70 18.98
N GLY A 9 -6.66 62.63 19.38
CA GLY A 9 -5.66 61.95 18.56
C GLY A 9 -6.30 61.08 17.50
N SER A 10 -6.25 61.51 16.25
CA SER A 10 -6.59 60.68 15.07
C SER A 10 -5.33 60.38 14.25
N ALA A 11 -5.31 59.21 13.61
CA ALA A 11 -4.14 58.72 12.88
C ALA A 11 -4.49 58.26 11.47
N MET A 12 -3.59 58.50 10.53
CA MET A 12 -3.62 57.92 9.19
C MET A 12 -2.46 56.94 9.05
N LEU A 13 -2.77 55.66 8.91
CA LEU A 13 -1.82 54.60 8.64
C LEU A 13 -1.70 54.43 7.13
N VAL A 14 -0.56 54.80 6.56
CA VAL A 14 -0.31 54.75 5.11
C VAL A 14 0.67 53.62 4.79
N GLY A 15 0.26 52.69 3.93
CA GLY A 15 1.17 51.65 3.44
C GLY A 15 0.49 50.65 2.53
N VAL A 16 1.28 49.76 1.93
CA VAL A 16 0.79 48.76 0.97
C VAL A 16 -0.21 47.80 1.65
N GLY A 17 -1.14 47.26 0.86
CA GLY A 17 -2.04 46.19 1.30
C GLY A 17 -1.29 45.01 1.94
N GLY A 18 -1.84 44.45 3.01
CA GLY A 18 -1.23 43.29 3.69
C GLY A 18 -0.07 43.60 4.66
N SER A 19 0.24 44.88 4.91
CA SER A 19 1.26 45.33 5.90
C SER A 19 0.83 45.23 7.36
N GLY A 20 -0.44 44.88 7.65
CA GLY A 20 -0.95 44.70 9.01
C GLY A 20 -1.57 45.94 9.65
N LYS A 21 -1.78 47.04 8.90
CA LYS A 21 -2.37 48.31 9.39
C LYS A 21 -3.64 48.09 10.23
N GLN A 22 -4.61 47.38 9.68
CA GLN A 22 -5.88 47.12 10.35
C GLN A 22 -5.70 46.26 11.61
N SER A 23 -4.89 45.20 11.54
CA SER A 23 -4.63 44.30 12.66
C SER A 23 -3.97 45.04 13.83
N LEU A 24 -2.98 45.88 13.54
CA LEU A 24 -2.29 46.68 14.55
C LEU A 24 -3.17 47.80 15.10
N ALA A 25 -4.02 48.43 14.27
CA ALA A 25 -4.98 49.41 14.72
C ALA A 25 -6.01 48.80 15.69
N ARG A 26 -6.58 47.63 15.36
CA ARG A 26 -7.49 46.89 16.27
C ARG A 26 -6.79 46.47 17.55
N LEU A 27 -5.56 45.95 17.46
CA LEU A 27 -4.77 45.57 18.63
C LEU A 27 -4.47 46.78 19.51
N ALA A 28 -4.07 47.92 18.92
CA ALA A 28 -3.78 49.13 19.66
C ALA A 28 -5.02 49.69 20.37
N ALA A 29 -6.18 49.68 19.70
CA ALA A 29 -7.44 50.10 20.30
C ALA A 29 -7.90 49.14 21.42
N TYR A 30 -7.72 47.82 21.23
CA TYR A 30 -8.00 46.82 22.26
C TYR A 30 -7.12 47.02 23.51
N ILE A 31 -5.81 47.25 23.33
CA ILE A 31 -4.88 47.52 24.43
C ILE A 31 -5.24 48.83 25.15
N ALA A 32 -5.71 49.84 24.41
CA ALA A 32 -6.18 51.10 24.99
C ALA A 32 -7.55 50.99 25.68
N GLY A 33 -8.24 49.84 25.58
CA GLY A 33 -9.59 49.67 26.14
C GLY A 33 -10.68 50.43 25.36
N HIS A 34 -10.39 50.87 24.13
CA HIS A 34 -11.34 51.60 23.30
C HIS A 34 -12.34 50.64 22.65
N PHE A 35 -13.59 51.09 22.51
CA PHE A 35 -14.55 50.39 21.66
C PHE A 35 -14.16 50.55 20.19
N THR A 36 -13.83 49.45 19.51
CA THR A 36 -13.49 49.49 18.08
C THR A 36 -14.73 49.33 17.22
N PHE A 37 -14.95 50.29 16.32
CA PHE A 37 -16.00 50.23 15.33
C PHE A 37 -15.41 50.27 13.92
N GLN A 38 -15.94 49.43 13.03
CA GLN A 38 -15.57 49.39 11.62
C GLN A 38 -16.84 49.12 10.82
N ILE A 39 -16.98 49.81 9.68
CA ILE A 39 -18.14 49.67 8.82
C ILE A 39 -18.16 48.29 8.17
N THR A 40 -19.34 47.66 8.10
CA THR A 40 -19.56 46.48 7.26
C THR A 40 -20.33 46.88 6.00
N VAL A 41 -19.61 47.06 4.91
CA VAL A 41 -20.17 47.62 3.67
C VAL A 41 -20.98 46.56 2.90
N THR A 42 -22.31 46.67 2.94
CA THR A 42 -23.25 45.88 2.12
C THR A 42 -23.58 46.62 0.82
N LYS A 43 -24.16 45.97 -0.21
CA LYS A 43 -24.55 46.67 -1.47
C LYS A 43 -25.48 47.87 -1.23
N THR A 44 -26.35 47.78 -0.21
CA THR A 44 -27.32 48.81 0.18
C THR A 44 -26.75 49.89 1.11
N TYR A 45 -25.52 49.73 1.61
CA TYR A 45 -24.88 50.73 2.47
C TYR A 45 -24.74 52.07 1.72
N ASN A 46 -25.40 53.10 2.23
CA ASN A 46 -25.51 54.45 1.67
C ASN A 46 -25.19 55.50 2.76
N ASP A 47 -25.25 56.78 2.41
CA ASP A 47 -24.96 57.89 3.33
C ASP A 47 -25.83 57.85 4.60
N ASN A 48 -27.09 57.42 4.50
CA ASN A 48 -27.99 57.33 5.66
C ASN A 48 -27.53 56.25 6.66
N ALA A 49 -27.08 55.09 6.17
CA ALA A 49 -26.54 54.04 7.02
C ALA A 49 -25.26 54.52 7.74
N LEU A 50 -24.42 55.29 7.05
CA LEU A 50 -23.25 55.93 7.68
C LEU A 50 -23.67 56.94 8.77
N PHE A 51 -24.73 57.72 8.54
CA PHE A 51 -25.25 58.61 9.57
C PHE A 51 -25.79 57.85 10.78
N ASP A 52 -26.49 56.73 10.59
CA ASP A 52 -26.95 55.89 11.71
C ASP A 52 -25.78 55.35 12.54
N ASP A 53 -24.72 54.88 11.87
CA ASP A 53 -23.49 54.42 12.52
C ASP A 53 -22.81 55.56 13.30
N LEU A 54 -22.67 56.75 12.68
CA LEU A 54 -22.12 57.94 13.33
C LEU A 54 -22.95 58.39 14.52
N ARG A 55 -24.30 58.37 14.46
CA ARG A 55 -25.16 58.69 15.62
C ARG A 55 -24.85 57.77 16.80
N CYS A 56 -24.74 56.47 16.55
CA CYS A 56 -24.41 55.49 17.58
C CYS A 56 -23.04 55.76 18.23
N LEU A 57 -22.06 56.18 17.42
CA LEU A 57 -20.71 56.51 17.89
C LEU A 57 -20.67 57.80 18.69
N TYR A 58 -21.39 58.84 18.27
CA TYR A 58 -21.53 60.08 19.02
C TYR A 58 -22.25 59.86 20.36
N ALA A 59 -23.26 59.00 20.40
CA ALA A 59 -23.89 58.58 21.65
C ALA A 59 -22.90 57.83 22.56
N SER A 60 -22.08 56.94 22.00
CA SER A 60 -21.10 56.19 22.80
C SER A 60 -19.96 57.08 23.33
N ALA A 61 -19.40 57.94 22.48
CA ALA A 61 -18.30 58.83 22.82
C ALA A 61 -18.74 60.01 23.70
N GLY A 62 -19.88 60.64 23.40
CA GLY A 62 -20.37 61.83 24.09
C GLY A 62 -21.28 61.54 25.28
N GLN A 63 -22.34 60.76 25.09
CA GLN A 63 -23.37 60.51 26.12
C GLN A 63 -22.90 59.46 27.14
N LYS A 64 -22.26 58.36 26.68
CA LYS A 64 -21.73 57.32 27.58
C LYS A 64 -20.30 57.58 28.06
N ASN A 65 -19.64 58.62 27.53
CA ASN A 65 -18.24 58.95 27.83
C ASN A 65 -17.28 57.76 27.64
N GLN A 66 -17.49 56.97 26.57
CA GLN A 66 -16.70 55.79 26.27
C GLN A 66 -15.75 56.07 25.11
N ALA A 67 -14.44 55.91 25.36
CA ALA A 67 -13.42 56.04 24.32
C ALA A 67 -13.67 55.04 23.18
N THR A 68 -13.76 55.56 21.97
CA THR A 68 -14.22 54.84 20.78
C THR A 68 -13.25 55.10 19.62
N THR A 69 -12.86 54.04 18.92
CA THR A 69 -11.98 54.13 17.75
C THR A 69 -12.74 53.70 16.50
N PHE A 70 -12.88 54.63 15.57
CA PHE A 70 -13.43 54.39 14.24
C PHE A 70 -12.31 53.96 13.29
N LEU A 71 -12.39 52.75 12.75
CA LEU A 71 -11.46 52.27 11.75
C LEU A 71 -12.11 52.35 10.36
N LEU A 72 -11.48 53.09 9.46
CA LEU A 72 -11.92 53.23 8.06
C LEU A 72 -10.83 52.77 7.10
N THR A 73 -11.22 52.04 6.06
CA THR A 73 -10.30 51.52 5.04
C THR A 73 -10.66 52.02 3.65
N ASP A 74 -9.70 52.00 2.72
CA ASP A 74 -9.95 52.45 1.33
C ASP A 74 -11.08 51.65 0.64
N LEU A 75 -11.24 50.37 0.98
CA LEU A 75 -12.27 49.48 0.42
C LEU A 75 -13.69 49.80 0.90
N GLU A 76 -13.81 50.44 2.06
CA GLU A 76 -15.11 50.79 2.64
C GLU A 76 -15.68 52.09 2.05
N ILE A 77 -14.86 52.86 1.34
CA ILE A 77 -15.24 54.14 0.74
C ILE A 77 -15.94 53.89 -0.60
N LYS A 78 -17.27 53.82 -0.56
CA LYS A 78 -18.12 53.67 -1.75
C LYS A 78 -18.32 54.96 -2.54
N SER A 79 -18.57 56.06 -1.85
CA SER A 79 -18.77 57.38 -2.42
C SER A 79 -17.72 58.33 -1.85
N GLU A 80 -17.24 59.27 -2.66
CA GLU A 80 -16.32 60.31 -2.16
C GLU A 80 -17.02 61.24 -1.16
N GLY A 81 -18.36 61.27 -1.12
CA GLY A 81 -19.14 62.00 -0.11
C GLY A 81 -18.90 61.50 1.31
N PHE A 82 -18.56 60.23 1.51
CA PHE A 82 -18.19 59.72 2.85
C PHE A 82 -17.01 60.51 3.43
N LEU A 83 -16.02 60.81 2.60
CA LEU A 83 -14.82 61.53 3.02
C LEU A 83 -15.09 62.99 3.38
N GLU A 84 -16.14 63.60 2.83
CA GLU A 84 -16.57 64.95 3.23
C GLU A 84 -17.07 64.98 4.68
N TYR A 85 -17.83 63.95 5.08
CA TYR A 85 -18.29 63.80 6.46
C TYR A 85 -17.11 63.55 7.41
N PHE A 86 -16.15 62.71 7.04
CA PHE A 86 -14.94 62.51 7.85
C PHE A 86 -14.04 63.76 7.90
N ASN A 87 -13.96 64.53 6.83
CA ASN A 87 -13.23 65.79 6.80
C ASN A 87 -13.87 66.81 7.76
N SER A 88 -15.20 66.86 7.81
CA SER A 88 -15.94 67.69 8.78
C SER A 88 -15.75 67.18 10.22
N LEU A 89 -15.85 65.86 10.44
CA LEU A 89 -15.60 65.22 11.73
C LEU A 89 -14.20 65.52 12.29
N LEU A 90 -13.16 65.47 11.45
CA LEU A 90 -11.78 65.72 11.88
C LEU A 90 -11.48 67.20 12.08
N SER A 91 -12.13 68.10 11.33
CA SER A 91 -11.90 69.55 11.43
C SER A 91 -12.71 70.19 12.55
N THR A 92 -14.02 69.99 12.56
CA THR A 92 -14.95 70.61 13.50
C THR A 92 -15.54 69.63 14.50
N GLY A 93 -15.40 68.31 14.32
CA GLY A 93 -16.10 67.33 15.17
C GLY A 93 -17.61 67.31 14.99
N GLU A 94 -18.17 68.10 14.06
CA GLU A 94 -19.61 68.20 13.79
C GLU A 94 -19.89 67.84 12.33
N VAL A 95 -20.84 66.93 12.13
CA VAL A 95 -21.31 66.54 10.80
C VAL A 95 -22.67 67.19 10.57
N ALA A 96 -22.77 68.02 9.54
CA ALA A 96 -24.00 68.73 9.22
C ALA A 96 -25.14 67.76 8.90
N GLY A 97 -26.32 67.98 9.51
CA GLY A 97 -27.50 67.14 9.30
C GLY A 97 -27.48 65.79 10.03
N LEU A 98 -26.51 65.53 10.91
CA LEU A 98 -26.42 64.27 11.64
C LEU A 98 -27.58 64.09 12.63
N PHE A 99 -27.87 65.11 13.45
CA PHE A 99 -28.93 65.08 14.46
C PHE A 99 -30.07 66.04 14.10
N ALA A 100 -31.32 65.60 14.33
CA ALA A 100 -32.44 66.52 14.41
C ALA A 100 -32.32 67.39 15.67
N LYS A 101 -32.89 68.60 15.66
CA LYS A 101 -32.79 69.55 16.78
C LYS A 101 -33.25 68.93 18.11
N ASP A 102 -34.37 68.21 18.09
CA ASP A 102 -34.95 67.59 19.28
C ASP A 102 -34.06 66.45 19.84
N GLU A 103 -33.44 65.66 18.96
CA GLU A 103 -32.54 64.56 19.36
C GLU A 103 -31.26 65.11 20.01
N ARG A 104 -30.69 66.15 19.42
CA ARG A 104 -29.51 66.83 19.95
C ARG A 104 -29.79 67.43 21.33
N ASP A 105 -30.90 68.13 21.48
CA ASP A 105 -31.24 68.80 22.73
C ASP A 105 -31.53 67.74 23.85
N ASN A 106 -32.11 66.59 23.49
CA ASN A 106 -32.28 65.45 24.42
C ASN A 106 -30.95 64.83 24.87
N MET A 107 -30.03 64.54 23.95
CA MET A 107 -28.72 63.96 24.27
C MET A 107 -27.91 64.87 25.20
N VAL A 108 -28.01 66.18 24.99
CA VAL A 108 -27.35 67.20 25.80
C VAL A 108 -28.01 67.32 27.18
N ALA A 109 -29.34 67.30 27.25
CA ALA A 109 -30.09 67.40 28.51
C ALA A 109 -29.76 66.26 29.48
N GLU A 110 -29.59 65.03 28.97
CA GLU A 110 -29.24 63.87 29.80
C GLU A 110 -27.86 63.95 30.45
N ARG A 111 -26.97 64.82 29.96
CA ARG A 111 -25.60 65.00 30.48
C ARG A 111 -25.42 66.26 31.31
N ARG A 112 -26.52 66.93 31.68
CA ARG A 112 -26.48 68.13 32.53
C ARG A 112 -25.80 67.88 33.88
N ALA A 113 -26.05 66.73 34.51
CA ALA A 113 -25.42 66.37 35.79
C ALA A 113 -23.89 66.22 35.69
N ASP A 114 -23.40 65.67 34.59
CA ASP A 114 -21.98 65.52 34.31
C ASP A 114 -21.30 66.88 34.04
N PHE A 115 -21.98 67.77 33.31
CA PHE A 115 -21.50 69.13 33.02
C PHE A 115 -21.29 69.95 34.30
N ILE A 116 -22.25 69.92 35.23
CA ILE A 116 -22.16 70.63 36.50
C ILE A 116 -20.95 70.13 37.32
N LYS A 117 -20.66 68.83 37.23
CA LYS A 117 -19.55 68.19 37.94
C LYS A 117 -18.18 68.52 37.34
N GLU A 118 -18.05 68.49 36.01
CA GLU A 118 -16.76 68.66 35.32
C GLU A 118 -16.44 70.11 34.95
N ARG A 119 -17.45 70.97 34.78
CA ARG A 119 -17.31 72.39 34.46
C ARG A 119 -18.13 73.28 35.41
N PRO A 120 -17.82 73.31 36.71
CA PRO A 120 -18.58 74.06 37.71
C PRO A 120 -18.57 75.59 37.51
N ASN A 121 -17.63 76.11 36.71
CA ASN A 121 -17.44 77.55 36.49
C ASN A 121 -18.15 78.10 35.25
N GLN A 122 -18.95 77.29 34.53
CA GLN A 122 -19.66 77.70 33.32
C GLN A 122 -21.17 77.73 33.55
N GLU A 123 -21.85 78.76 33.03
CA GLU A 123 -23.31 78.86 33.13
C GLU A 123 -24.02 77.76 32.33
N GLU A 124 -25.09 77.22 32.88
CA GLU A 124 -25.91 76.14 32.33
C GLU A 124 -26.81 76.62 31.18
N ASN A 125 -26.19 77.02 30.07
CA ASN A 125 -26.86 77.37 28.82
C ASN A 125 -26.76 76.21 27.82
N LEU A 126 -27.80 76.03 26.97
CA LEU A 126 -27.84 74.97 25.95
C LEU A 126 -26.60 74.98 25.02
N VAL A 127 -26.06 76.17 24.74
CA VAL A 127 -24.83 76.33 23.94
C VAL A 127 -23.61 75.76 24.66
N ASN A 128 -23.46 76.01 25.95
CA ASN A 128 -22.32 75.52 26.75
C ASN A 128 -22.41 74.01 26.97
N LEU A 129 -23.61 73.49 27.19
CA LEU A 129 -23.86 72.06 27.32
C LEU A 129 -23.58 71.32 25.99
N TYR A 130 -23.96 71.91 24.85
CA TYR A 130 -23.62 71.35 23.54
C TYR A 130 -22.11 71.37 23.28
N ASN A 131 -21.44 72.47 23.58
CA ASN A 131 -19.98 72.55 23.46
C ASN A 131 -19.26 71.51 24.34
N PHE A 132 -19.76 71.27 25.56
CA PHE A 132 -19.24 70.21 26.44
C PHE A 132 -19.45 68.81 25.87
N PHE A 133 -20.64 68.53 25.33
CA PHE A 133 -20.91 67.27 24.64
C PHE A 133 -19.95 67.08 23.46
N MET A 134 -19.76 68.12 22.64
CA MET A 134 -18.85 68.09 21.49
C MET A 134 -17.38 67.96 21.89
N ASP A 135 -16.95 68.58 22.99
CA ASP A 135 -15.61 68.39 23.53
C ASP A 135 -15.39 66.92 23.95
N ARG A 136 -16.35 66.30 24.64
CA ARG A 136 -16.29 64.87 24.98
C ARG A 136 -16.26 63.98 23.75
N VAL A 137 -17.09 64.27 22.74
CA VAL A 137 -17.06 63.52 21.48
C VAL A 137 -15.69 63.62 20.83
N ARG A 138 -15.12 64.83 20.72
CA ARG A 138 -13.78 65.03 20.12
C ARG A 138 -12.67 64.35 20.93
N ASP A 139 -12.77 64.36 22.25
CA ASP A 139 -11.75 63.79 23.12
C ASP A 139 -11.77 62.24 23.10
N ASN A 140 -12.96 61.63 22.94
CA ASN A 140 -13.16 60.19 22.99
C ASN A 140 -13.32 59.48 21.63
N LEU A 141 -13.69 60.19 20.57
CA LEU A 141 -13.89 59.62 19.23
C LEU A 141 -12.63 59.79 18.39
N HIS A 142 -11.86 58.71 18.30
CA HIS A 142 -10.62 58.67 17.52
C HIS A 142 -10.88 58.05 16.16
N VAL A 143 -10.39 58.68 15.09
CA VAL A 143 -10.50 58.14 13.72
C VAL A 143 -9.15 57.60 13.28
N VAL A 144 -9.14 56.35 12.82
CA VAL A 144 -7.96 55.68 12.24
C VAL A 144 -8.23 55.35 10.78
N LEU A 145 -7.53 56.04 9.89
CA LEU A 145 -7.63 55.89 8.44
C LEU A 145 -6.54 54.93 7.95
N CYS A 146 -6.91 53.83 7.30
CA CYS A 146 -5.97 52.84 6.77
C CYS A 146 -5.92 52.91 5.24
N PHE A 147 -5.05 53.76 4.68
CA PHE A 147 -4.99 54.03 3.24
C PHE A 147 -3.76 53.41 2.56
N SER A 148 -3.87 53.18 1.25
CA SER A 148 -2.81 52.67 0.39
C SER A 148 -2.24 53.78 -0.49
N PRO A 149 -0.92 54.03 -0.46
CA PRO A 149 -0.29 55.08 -1.26
C PRO A 149 -0.23 54.73 -2.76
N LEU A 150 -0.46 53.46 -3.11
CA LEU A 150 -0.47 52.98 -4.50
C LEU A 150 -1.79 53.24 -5.22
N SER A 151 -2.82 53.69 -4.51
CA SER A 151 -4.08 54.09 -5.13
C SER A 151 -3.92 55.42 -5.85
N SER A 152 -4.31 55.50 -7.12
CA SER A 152 -4.32 56.77 -7.87
C SER A 152 -5.18 57.84 -7.18
N LYS A 153 -6.24 57.41 -6.49
CA LYS A 153 -7.15 58.29 -5.74
C LYS A 153 -6.52 58.88 -4.48
N PHE A 154 -5.43 58.31 -3.96
CA PHE A 154 -4.82 58.78 -2.70
C PHE A 154 -4.34 60.23 -2.80
N ALA A 155 -3.62 60.57 -3.88
CA ALA A 155 -3.15 61.92 -4.13
C ALA A 155 -4.31 62.91 -4.38
N GLU A 156 -5.35 62.47 -5.09
CA GLU A 156 -6.55 63.28 -5.32
C GLU A 156 -7.32 63.56 -4.01
N ARG A 157 -7.47 62.55 -3.16
CA ARG A 157 -8.12 62.68 -1.84
C ARG A 157 -7.34 63.62 -0.92
N ALA A 158 -6.01 63.62 -0.99
CA ALA A 158 -5.17 64.55 -0.26
C ALA A 158 -5.43 66.02 -0.64
N GLN A 159 -5.71 66.28 -1.91
CA GLN A 159 -6.03 67.62 -2.38
C GLN A 159 -7.47 68.03 -2.02
N LYS A 160 -8.43 67.10 -2.11
CA LYS A 160 -9.86 67.38 -1.87
C LYS A 160 -10.21 67.48 -0.38
N PHE A 161 -9.56 66.70 0.49
CA PHE A 161 -9.94 66.54 1.89
C PHE A 161 -8.74 66.76 2.83
N PRO A 162 -8.33 68.02 3.04
CA PRO A 162 -7.10 68.33 3.78
C PRO A 162 -7.15 67.93 5.27
N ALA A 163 -8.32 67.89 5.91
CA ALA A 163 -8.42 67.53 7.33
C ALA A 163 -8.14 66.04 7.59
N LEU A 164 -8.29 65.17 6.57
CA LEU A 164 -7.85 63.78 6.68
C LEU A 164 -6.33 63.71 6.86
N PHE A 165 -5.58 64.57 6.15
CA PHE A 165 -4.11 64.56 6.10
C PHE A 165 -3.46 65.46 7.17
N SER A 166 -4.23 66.26 7.89
CA SER A 166 -3.75 66.96 9.09
C SER A 166 -3.67 66.07 10.34
N THR A 167 -4.09 64.80 10.23
CA THR A 167 -3.95 63.80 11.28
C THR A 167 -2.51 63.30 11.40
N THR A 168 -2.20 62.56 12.46
CA THR A 168 -0.85 61.97 12.61
C THR A 168 -0.66 60.87 11.56
N ILE A 169 0.28 61.07 10.63
CA ILE A 169 0.56 60.09 9.57
C ILE A 169 1.66 59.13 10.02
N ASP A 170 1.37 57.82 9.96
CA ASP A 170 2.32 56.75 10.22
C ASP A 170 2.56 55.94 8.93
N TRP A 171 3.82 55.87 8.50
CA TRP A 171 4.21 55.22 7.24
C TRP A 171 4.67 53.78 7.47
N PHE A 172 3.89 52.85 6.94
CA PHE A 172 4.21 51.42 6.92
C PHE A 172 5.08 51.10 5.70
N LEU A 173 6.39 51.24 5.90
CA LEU A 173 7.39 50.85 4.93
C LEU A 173 7.43 49.31 4.74
N PRO A 174 7.92 48.82 3.59
CA PRO A 174 8.20 47.39 3.41
C PRO A 174 9.09 46.86 4.52
N TRP A 175 8.86 45.60 4.92
CA TRP A 175 9.63 44.99 6.01
C TRP A 175 11.11 44.87 5.62
N PRO A 176 12.04 45.40 6.46
CA PRO A 176 13.46 45.20 6.24
C PRO A 176 13.84 43.72 6.43
N GLU A 177 15.03 43.34 5.96
CA GLU A 177 15.52 41.96 6.07
C GLU A 177 15.49 41.46 7.53
N ASP A 178 15.93 42.28 8.49
CA ASP A 178 15.93 41.93 9.91
C ASP A 178 14.53 41.59 10.44
N ALA A 179 13.50 42.32 10.00
CA ALA A 179 12.12 42.05 10.37
C ALA A 179 11.63 40.73 9.75
N LEU A 180 11.99 40.45 8.49
CA LEU A 180 11.66 39.19 7.83
C LEU A 180 12.32 37.99 8.52
N VAL A 181 13.59 38.13 8.94
CA VAL A 181 14.30 37.11 9.70
C VAL A 181 13.68 36.91 11.08
N ALA A 182 13.29 37.98 11.77
CA ALA A 182 12.61 37.89 13.07
C ALA A 182 11.25 37.17 12.95
N VAL A 183 10.48 37.48 11.89
CA VAL A 183 9.18 36.85 11.63
C VAL A 183 9.35 35.37 11.31
N SER A 184 10.23 34.99 10.39
CA SER A 184 10.48 33.57 10.07
C SER A 184 11.00 32.80 11.29
N SER A 185 11.92 33.40 12.04
CA SER A 185 12.44 32.80 13.29
C SER A 185 11.33 32.55 14.28
N ARG A 186 10.43 33.52 14.53
CA ARG A 186 9.32 33.37 15.48
C ARG A 186 8.24 32.41 14.96
N PHE A 187 7.95 32.42 13.66
CA PHE A 187 6.90 31.60 13.06
C PHE A 187 7.28 30.11 12.97
N LEU A 188 8.56 29.81 12.77
CA LEU A 188 9.10 28.45 12.63
C LEU A 188 9.85 27.95 13.86
N HIS A 189 9.97 28.74 14.94
CA HIS A 189 10.67 28.35 16.16
C HIS A 189 10.17 27.02 16.73
N ASP A 190 8.86 26.89 16.88
CA ASP A 190 8.22 25.71 17.50
C ASP A 190 8.02 24.55 16.50
N PHE A 191 8.51 24.70 15.26
CA PHE A 191 8.35 23.69 14.22
C PHE A 191 9.57 22.76 14.14
N GLU A 192 9.30 21.46 14.18
CA GLU A 192 10.34 20.43 14.07
C GLU A 192 10.84 20.32 12.63
N ILE A 193 12.12 20.67 12.43
CA ILE A 193 12.85 20.56 11.17
C ILE A 193 14.11 19.73 11.46
N ASP A 194 14.42 18.78 10.57
CA ASP A 194 15.58 17.88 10.66
C ASP A 194 16.88 18.62 10.27
N ALA A 195 17.25 19.61 11.09
CA ALA A 195 18.40 20.47 10.89
C ALA A 195 18.99 20.93 12.24
N SER A 196 20.31 21.14 12.27
CA SER A 196 20.98 21.74 13.43
C SER A 196 20.46 23.18 13.69
N PRO A 197 20.50 23.68 14.94
CA PRO A 197 19.99 25.01 15.26
C PRO A 197 20.67 26.12 14.44
N GLU A 198 21.96 25.98 14.13
CA GLU A 198 22.69 26.90 13.24
C GLU A 198 22.15 26.91 11.80
N LYS A 199 21.85 25.72 11.26
CA LYS A 199 21.25 25.59 9.92
C LYS A 199 19.81 26.11 9.88
N LYS A 200 19.06 25.98 10.98
CA LYS A 200 17.73 26.60 11.11
C LYS A 200 17.80 28.13 11.05
N ALA A 201 18.73 28.74 11.79
CA ALA A 201 18.94 30.19 11.72
C ALA A 201 19.32 30.66 10.30
N THR A 202 20.19 29.89 9.63
CA THR A 202 20.58 30.15 8.24
C THR A 202 19.40 30.02 7.27
N LEU A 203 18.54 29.02 7.47
CA LEU A 203 17.29 28.85 6.70
C LEU A 203 16.35 30.04 6.87
N PHE A 204 16.17 30.54 8.09
CA PHE A 204 15.31 31.70 8.36
C PHE A 204 15.84 32.97 7.68
N SER A 205 17.17 33.17 7.71
CA SER A 205 17.82 34.24 6.95
C SER A 205 17.59 34.09 5.43
N ALA A 206 17.76 32.88 4.89
CA ALA A 206 17.53 32.60 3.48
C ALA A 206 16.08 32.88 3.05
N MET A 207 15.10 32.51 3.87
CA MET A 207 13.68 32.78 3.62
C MET A 207 13.39 34.28 3.56
N GLY A 208 13.96 35.08 4.46
CA GLY A 208 13.84 36.54 4.42
C GLY A 208 14.43 37.14 3.14
N ARG A 209 15.65 36.74 2.78
CA ARG A 209 16.32 37.20 1.54
C ARG A 209 15.57 36.84 0.27
N ILE A 210 15.00 35.63 0.21
CA ILE A 210 14.16 35.20 -0.91
C ILE A 210 13.02 36.20 -1.13
N HIS A 211 12.36 36.67 -0.07
CA HIS A 211 11.27 37.64 -0.19
C HIS A 211 11.76 38.98 -0.79
N THR A 212 12.92 39.47 -0.34
CA THR A 212 13.54 40.69 -0.87
C THR A 212 13.94 40.56 -2.33
N ASP A 213 14.55 39.44 -2.72
CA ASP A 213 14.96 39.18 -4.11
C ASP A 213 13.74 39.06 -5.04
N VAL A 214 12.65 38.43 -4.59
CA VAL A 214 11.39 38.40 -5.34
C VAL A 214 10.83 39.82 -5.54
N GLY A 215 10.92 40.69 -4.52
CA GLY A 215 10.54 42.10 -4.65
C GLY A 215 11.29 42.83 -5.76
N ARG A 216 12.63 42.63 -5.85
CA ARG A 216 13.45 43.17 -6.94
C ARG A 216 13.05 42.61 -8.31
N MET A 217 12.71 41.33 -8.38
CA MET A 217 12.23 40.71 -9.62
C MET A 217 10.88 41.26 -10.08
N CYS A 218 9.98 41.62 -9.16
CA CYS A 218 8.74 42.31 -9.51
C CYS A 218 9.00 43.66 -10.19
N GLU A 219 9.97 44.43 -9.69
CA GLU A 219 10.35 45.72 -10.30
C GLU A 219 10.96 45.53 -11.69
N GLU A 220 11.89 44.57 -11.85
CA GLU A 220 12.47 44.24 -13.16
C GLU A 220 11.39 43.79 -14.15
N TYR A 221 10.45 42.95 -13.71
CA TYR A 221 9.34 42.47 -14.53
C TYR A 221 8.43 43.62 -14.97
N PHE A 222 8.14 44.59 -14.10
CA PHE A 222 7.39 45.77 -14.48
C PHE A 222 8.15 46.64 -15.50
N LEU A 223 9.46 46.84 -15.32
CA LEU A 223 10.28 47.64 -16.23
C LEU A 223 10.34 47.03 -17.64
N ARG A 224 10.45 45.69 -17.74
CA ARG A 224 10.54 44.99 -19.03
C ARG A 224 9.18 44.70 -19.67
N MET A 225 8.24 44.16 -18.90
CA MET A 225 6.97 43.62 -19.42
C MET A 225 5.79 44.57 -19.24
N ARG A 226 5.94 45.66 -18.48
CA ARG A 226 4.85 46.59 -18.13
C ARG A 226 3.63 45.90 -17.50
N ARG A 227 3.89 44.83 -16.73
CA ARG A 227 2.89 44.08 -15.95
C ARG A 227 3.15 44.30 -14.46
N HIS A 228 2.12 44.71 -13.73
CA HIS A 228 2.23 44.94 -12.29
C HIS A 228 2.12 43.62 -11.53
N VAL A 229 3.11 43.33 -10.68
CA VAL A 229 3.09 42.20 -9.75
C VAL A 229 3.43 42.73 -8.37
N TYR A 230 2.63 42.35 -7.39
CA TYR A 230 2.77 42.82 -6.02
C TYR A 230 3.21 41.69 -5.10
N VAL A 231 4.16 42.00 -4.23
CA VAL A 231 4.62 41.12 -3.15
C VAL A 231 4.32 41.83 -1.85
N THR A 232 3.64 41.13 -0.94
CA THR A 232 3.20 41.69 0.34
C THR A 232 3.69 40.85 1.51
N PRO A 233 3.78 41.41 2.72
CA PRO A 233 4.08 40.63 3.92
C PRO A 233 3.10 39.45 4.15
N LYS A 234 1.84 39.60 3.74
CA LYS A 234 0.86 38.50 3.76
C LYS A 234 1.28 37.35 2.82
N SER A 235 1.85 37.65 1.65
CA SER A 235 2.45 36.64 0.76
C SER A 235 3.63 35.93 1.42
N TYR A 236 4.45 36.63 2.21
CA TYR A 236 5.53 36.02 3.00
C TYR A 236 5.01 35.06 4.07
N LEU A 237 3.98 35.46 4.83
CA LEU A 237 3.33 34.58 5.80
C LEU A 237 2.69 33.36 5.12
N SER A 238 2.09 33.55 3.94
CA SER A 238 1.57 32.44 3.13
C SER A 238 2.70 31.48 2.74
N PHE A 239 3.86 32.01 2.31
CA PHE A 239 5.05 31.22 2.00
C PHE A 239 5.54 30.38 3.19
N LEU A 240 5.65 30.98 4.38
CA LEU A 240 6.06 30.27 5.60
C LEU A 240 5.02 29.21 6.01
N SER A 241 3.73 29.53 5.92
CA SER A 241 2.66 28.59 6.24
C SER A 241 2.62 27.40 5.27
N PHE A 242 2.85 27.65 3.98
CA PHE A 242 2.90 26.63 2.95
C PHE A 242 4.14 25.73 3.12
N TYR A 243 5.30 26.33 3.43
CA TYR A 243 6.50 25.57 3.79
C TYR A 243 6.24 24.61 4.95
N LYS A 244 5.62 25.09 6.04
CA LYS A 244 5.30 24.28 7.22
C LYS A 244 4.41 23.09 6.87
N ASN A 245 3.35 23.32 6.08
CA ASN A 245 2.40 22.29 5.69
C ASN A 245 3.03 21.24 4.77
N VAL A 246 3.70 21.67 3.70
CA VAL A 246 4.32 20.76 2.72
C VAL A 246 5.50 20.02 3.34
N TYR A 247 6.31 20.66 4.18
CA TYR A 247 7.37 20.00 4.91
C TYR A 247 6.82 18.91 5.82
N ALA A 248 5.77 19.19 6.61
CA ALA A 248 5.17 18.18 7.47
C ALA A 248 4.56 17.01 6.69
N GLU A 249 3.91 17.27 5.56
CA GLU A 249 3.35 16.23 4.67
C GLU A 249 4.47 15.36 4.08
N LYS A 250 5.45 15.98 3.41
CA LYS A 250 6.53 15.25 2.74
C LYS A 250 7.49 14.57 3.71
N PHE A 251 7.75 15.16 4.87
CA PHE A 251 8.55 14.53 5.91
C PHE A 251 7.87 13.28 6.47
N LYS A 252 6.54 13.31 6.67
CA LYS A 252 5.76 12.12 7.06
C LYS A 252 5.75 11.07 5.97
N GLU A 253 5.56 11.44 4.70
CA GLU A 253 5.62 10.52 3.57
C GLU A 253 6.98 9.79 3.52
N VAL A 254 8.09 10.54 3.60
CA VAL A 254 9.45 9.97 3.56
C VAL A 254 9.70 9.07 4.77
N ASN A 255 9.30 9.48 5.98
CA ASN A 255 9.50 8.65 7.19
C ASN A 255 8.65 7.38 7.17
N ASN A 256 7.40 7.44 6.70
CA ASN A 256 6.54 6.27 6.57
C ASN A 256 7.10 5.29 5.53
N LEU A 257 7.61 5.83 4.41
CA LEU A 257 8.24 5.02 3.37
C LEU A 257 9.53 4.37 3.90
N GLU A 258 10.40 5.14 4.57
CA GLU A 258 11.61 4.61 5.19
C GLU A 258 11.30 3.53 6.22
N HIS A 259 10.33 3.76 7.10
CA HIS A 259 9.93 2.77 8.10
C HIS A 259 9.44 1.49 7.43
N SER A 260 8.57 1.60 6.43
CA SER A 260 7.99 0.45 5.71
C SER A 260 9.06 -0.33 4.95
N VAL A 261 9.97 0.37 4.26
CA VAL A 261 11.09 -0.24 3.53
C VAL A 261 12.07 -0.93 4.48
N ASN A 262 12.44 -0.29 5.58
CA ASN A 262 13.36 -0.88 6.56
C ASN A 262 12.76 -2.09 7.27
N VAL A 263 11.46 -2.06 7.62
CA VAL A 263 10.73 -3.22 8.16
C VAL A 263 10.65 -4.34 7.12
N GLY A 264 10.36 -4.01 5.86
CA GLY A 264 10.35 -4.97 4.75
C GLY A 264 11.70 -5.64 4.55
N LEU A 265 12.79 -4.87 4.54
CA LEU A 265 14.16 -5.37 4.45
C LEU A 265 14.54 -6.25 5.64
N LEU A 266 14.17 -5.86 6.86
CA LEU A 266 14.38 -6.67 8.06
C LEU A 266 13.70 -8.04 7.93
N LYS A 267 12.45 -8.08 7.49
CA LYS A 267 11.70 -9.33 7.28
C LYS A 267 12.30 -10.19 6.17
N LEU A 268 12.72 -9.58 5.06
CA LEU A 268 13.41 -10.31 3.98
C LEU A 268 14.74 -10.90 4.44
N ASN A 269 15.50 -10.16 5.26
CA ASN A 269 16.76 -10.64 5.82
C ASN A 269 16.54 -11.75 6.86
N GLN A 270 15.51 -11.65 7.71
CA GLN A 270 15.09 -12.71 8.62
C GLN A 270 14.68 -13.97 7.85
N ALA A 271 13.81 -13.84 6.84
CA ALA A 271 13.42 -14.97 5.99
C ALA A 271 14.62 -15.63 5.31
N ALA A 272 15.61 -14.84 4.84
CA ALA A 272 16.85 -15.37 4.26
C ALA A 272 17.69 -16.16 5.30
N GLN A 273 17.74 -15.69 6.56
CA GLN A 273 18.40 -16.41 7.65
C GLN A 273 17.66 -17.70 8.02
N ASP A 274 16.34 -17.66 8.08
CA ASP A 274 15.49 -18.81 8.41
C ASP A 274 15.59 -19.91 7.35
N ILE A 275 15.63 -19.56 6.07
CA ILE A 275 15.90 -20.54 4.99
C ILE A 275 17.26 -21.18 5.18
N LYS A 276 18.29 -20.40 5.56
CA LYS A 276 19.63 -20.94 5.81
C LYS A 276 19.62 -21.94 6.96
N GLN A 277 18.87 -21.66 8.03
CA GLN A 277 18.69 -22.60 9.15
C GLN A 277 17.86 -23.83 8.77
N MET A 278 16.75 -23.65 8.05
CA MET A 278 15.93 -24.76 7.55
C MET A 278 16.70 -25.67 6.60
N LYS A 279 17.61 -25.13 5.77
CA LYS A 279 18.47 -25.93 4.89
C LYS A 279 19.43 -26.83 5.68
N VAL A 280 19.92 -26.36 6.82
CA VAL A 280 20.74 -27.19 7.73
C VAL A 280 19.86 -28.27 8.38
N LYS A 281 18.71 -27.89 8.94
CA LYS A 281 17.77 -28.84 9.57
C LYS A 281 17.28 -29.91 8.61
N LEU A 282 16.90 -29.56 7.39
CA LEU A 282 16.46 -30.50 6.36
C LEU A 282 17.57 -31.50 6.01
N LYS A 283 18.82 -31.04 5.91
CA LYS A 283 19.95 -31.92 5.63
C LYS A 283 20.19 -32.92 6.76
N ASP A 284 20.01 -32.49 8.01
CA ASP A 284 20.12 -33.36 9.19
C ASP A 284 18.94 -34.34 9.29
N GLU A 285 17.71 -33.89 8.98
CA GLU A 285 16.51 -34.72 8.93
C GLU A 285 16.58 -35.76 7.80
N GLU A 286 17.02 -35.39 6.59
CA GLU A 286 17.23 -36.33 5.48
C GLU A 286 18.29 -37.39 5.81
N LYS A 287 19.33 -37.02 6.56
CA LYS A 287 20.34 -37.97 7.04
C LYS A 287 19.71 -38.97 8.02
N LYS A 288 18.98 -38.48 9.02
CA LYS A 288 18.28 -39.33 10.00
C LYS A 288 17.22 -40.23 9.36
N LEU A 289 16.51 -39.72 8.36
CA LEU A 289 15.52 -40.49 7.61
C LEU A 289 16.19 -41.65 6.87
N ARG A 290 17.35 -41.41 6.24
CA ARG A 290 18.11 -42.46 5.55
C ARG A 290 18.62 -43.54 6.51
N GLU A 291 19.17 -43.13 7.65
CA GLU A 291 19.61 -44.05 8.71
C GLU A 291 18.43 -44.88 9.26
N SER A 292 17.30 -44.22 9.53
CA SER A 292 16.07 -44.89 10.00
C SER A 292 15.48 -45.83 8.94
N GLU A 293 15.50 -45.45 7.67
CA GLU A 293 15.00 -46.28 6.56
C GLU A 293 15.82 -47.56 6.40
N GLU A 294 17.14 -47.47 6.56
CA GLU A 294 18.03 -48.63 6.55
C GLU A 294 17.77 -49.55 7.76
N GLN A 295 17.57 -48.99 8.96
CA GLN A 295 17.20 -49.77 10.15
C GLN A 295 15.84 -50.46 10.01
N THR A 296 14.82 -49.77 9.50
CA THR A 296 13.47 -50.35 9.29
C THR A 296 13.50 -51.45 8.23
N ASN A 297 14.30 -51.30 7.16
CA ASN A 297 14.48 -52.33 6.14
C ASN A 297 15.18 -53.58 6.70
N GLN A 298 16.18 -53.41 7.56
CA GLN A 298 16.83 -54.55 8.24
C GLN A 298 15.88 -55.30 9.19
N LEU A 299 15.04 -54.57 9.93
CA LEU A 299 14.02 -55.16 10.80
C LEU A 299 12.95 -55.91 9.98
N LEU A 300 12.55 -55.38 8.82
CA LEU A 300 11.60 -56.04 7.92
C LEU A 300 12.09 -57.42 7.46
N VAL A 301 13.36 -57.52 7.06
CA VAL A 301 13.97 -58.80 6.66
C VAL A 301 13.97 -59.80 7.83
N LYS A 302 14.28 -59.33 9.04
CA LYS A 302 14.22 -60.17 10.25
C LYS A 302 12.81 -60.65 10.54
N VAL A 303 11.80 -59.76 10.50
CA VAL A 303 10.38 -60.11 10.68
C VAL A 303 9.94 -61.16 9.67
N GLN A 304 10.26 -60.99 8.38
CA GLN A 304 9.92 -61.95 7.34
C GLN A 304 10.55 -63.32 7.60
N SER A 305 11.82 -63.36 8.02
CA SER A 305 12.52 -64.61 8.30
C SER A 305 11.98 -65.34 9.53
N GLU A 306 11.72 -64.64 10.64
CA GLU A 306 11.20 -65.23 11.88
C GLU A 306 9.73 -65.61 11.76
N SER A 307 8.95 -64.87 10.97
CA SER A 307 7.56 -65.21 10.62
C SER A 307 7.46 -66.52 9.84
N ALA A 308 8.31 -66.69 8.81
CA ALA A 308 8.36 -67.94 8.06
C ALA A 308 8.75 -69.15 8.96
N LYS A 309 9.70 -68.96 9.90
CA LYS A 309 10.10 -70.00 10.86
C LYS A 309 8.99 -70.35 11.84
N ALA A 310 8.33 -69.34 12.42
CA ALA A 310 7.24 -69.53 13.37
C ALA A 310 6.03 -70.22 12.72
N GLN A 311 5.71 -69.87 11.48
CA GLN A 311 4.59 -70.48 10.74
C GLN A 311 4.85 -71.95 10.40
N LYS A 312 6.06 -72.27 9.92
CA LYS A 312 6.46 -73.67 9.64
C LYS A 312 6.43 -74.54 10.90
N LYS A 313 6.85 -74.00 12.04
CA LYS A 313 6.83 -74.71 13.33
C LYS A 313 5.40 -74.87 13.87
N SER A 314 4.51 -73.90 13.61
CA SER A 314 3.09 -73.98 13.95
C SER A 314 2.35 -75.09 13.23
N GLU A 315 2.62 -75.29 11.93
CA GLU A 315 2.02 -76.39 11.17
C GLU A 315 2.48 -77.76 11.67
N GLN A 316 3.76 -77.89 12.02
CA GLN A 316 4.33 -79.14 12.55
C GLN A 316 3.74 -79.53 13.92
N VAL A 317 3.65 -78.57 14.85
CA VAL A 317 3.08 -78.81 16.19
C VAL A 317 1.58 -79.10 16.12
N GLY A 318 0.85 -78.43 15.20
CA GLY A 318 -0.57 -78.70 14.97
C GLY A 318 -0.85 -80.13 14.52
N ALA A 319 -0.10 -80.64 13.53
CA ALA A 319 -0.27 -82.01 13.04
C ALA A 319 0.05 -83.06 14.12
N PHE A 320 1.10 -82.84 14.91
CA PHE A 320 1.49 -83.75 16.01
C PHE A 320 0.46 -83.80 17.15
N ARG A 321 -0.25 -82.68 17.39
CA ARG A 321 -1.31 -82.59 18.39
C ARG A 321 -2.53 -83.42 18.06
N ASP A 322 -2.97 -83.36 16.83
CA ASP A 322 -4.20 -84.04 16.42
C ASP A 322 -4.00 -85.57 16.41
N GLU A 323 -2.77 -86.06 16.11
CA GLU A 323 -2.41 -87.48 16.21
C GLU A 323 -2.37 -87.99 17.67
N CYS A 324 -1.83 -87.21 18.60
CA CYS A 324 -1.77 -87.60 20.02
C CYS A 324 -3.17 -87.70 20.67
N LEU A 325 -4.10 -86.81 20.31
CA LEU A 325 -5.47 -86.81 20.85
C LEU A 325 -6.27 -88.03 20.39
N ALA A 326 -6.16 -88.41 19.10
CA ALA A 326 -6.86 -89.58 18.56
C ALA A 326 -6.42 -90.91 19.21
N ASN A 327 -5.14 -91.04 19.57
CA ASN A 327 -4.62 -92.23 20.26
C ASN A 327 -5.07 -92.31 21.72
N LYS A 328 -5.28 -91.18 22.40
CA LYS A 328 -5.78 -91.12 23.77
C LYS A 328 -7.22 -91.65 23.88
N GLU A 329 -8.11 -91.20 23.01
CA GLU A 329 -9.53 -91.60 23.04
C GLU A 329 -9.74 -93.11 22.83
N ARG A 330 -8.92 -93.75 21.99
CA ARG A 330 -9.00 -95.21 21.75
C ARG A 330 -8.67 -96.05 22.99
N ILE A 331 -7.73 -95.61 23.81
CA ILE A 331 -7.24 -96.39 24.96
C ILE A 331 -8.17 -96.26 26.18
N GLU A 332 -8.92 -95.16 26.30
CA GLU A 332 -9.92 -95.00 27.36
C GLU A 332 -11.09 -95.99 27.22
N VAL A 333 -11.52 -96.30 25.99
CA VAL A 333 -12.58 -97.29 25.72
C VAL A 333 -12.15 -98.72 26.10
N GLU A 334 -10.91 -99.10 25.80
CA GLU A 334 -10.38 -100.44 26.13
C GLU A 334 -10.21 -100.65 27.65
N GLN A 335 -10.08 -99.57 28.42
CA GLN A 335 -9.90 -99.61 29.87
C GLN A 335 -11.19 -99.96 30.63
N GLU A 336 -12.35 -99.56 30.11
CA GLU A 336 -13.65 -99.85 30.75
C GLU A 336 -14.05 -101.33 30.64
N GLU A 337 -13.72 -101.99 29.52
CA GLU A 337 -14.06 -103.41 29.33
C GLU A 337 -13.30 -104.35 30.27
N ALA A 338 -12.01 -104.11 30.54
CA ALA A 338 -11.22 -104.99 31.41
C ALA A 338 -11.62 -104.90 32.90
N ASN A 339 -12.14 -103.76 33.34
CA ASN A 339 -12.60 -103.57 34.72
C ASN A 339 -13.90 -104.33 35.01
N ARG A 340 -14.76 -104.53 34.00
CA ARG A 340 -16.02 -105.26 34.17
C ARG A 340 -15.79 -106.77 34.40
N ASP A 341 -14.81 -107.35 33.71
CA ASP A 341 -14.52 -108.78 33.79
C ASP A 341 -13.81 -109.15 35.11
N LEU A 342 -13.01 -108.24 35.69
CA LEU A 342 -12.38 -108.43 37.00
C LEU A 342 -13.39 -108.55 38.15
N GLN A 343 -14.54 -107.87 38.07
CA GLN A 343 -15.57 -107.90 39.12
C GLN A 343 -16.26 -109.27 39.23
N GLN A 344 -16.30 -110.07 38.15
CA GLN A 344 -16.96 -111.38 38.15
C GLN A 344 -16.15 -112.47 38.86
N ALA A 345 -14.82 -112.31 38.99
CA ALA A 345 -13.92 -113.33 39.57
C ALA A 345 -13.74 -113.23 41.10
N LEU A 346 -14.08 -112.09 41.71
CA LEU A 346 -13.94 -111.83 43.15
C LEU A 346 -14.79 -112.71 44.11
N PRO A 347 -16.01 -113.19 43.77
CA PRO A 347 -16.85 -113.94 44.72
C PRO A 347 -16.24 -115.29 45.12
N TYR A 348 -15.64 -116.00 44.16
CA TYR A 348 -15.06 -117.34 44.36
C TYR A 348 -13.88 -117.33 45.33
N LEU A 349 -13.09 -116.26 45.31
CA LEU A 349 -11.96 -116.05 46.21
C LEU A 349 -12.42 -115.87 47.66
N GLN A 350 -13.52 -115.14 47.88
CA GLN A 350 -14.07 -114.91 49.21
C GLN A 350 -14.66 -116.20 49.82
N GLU A 351 -15.25 -117.06 49.00
CA GLU A 351 -15.79 -118.35 49.43
C GLU A 351 -14.69 -119.30 49.92
N ALA A 352 -13.54 -119.32 49.23
CA ALA A 352 -12.38 -120.12 49.59
C ALA A 352 -11.71 -119.67 50.91
N GLU A 353 -11.59 -118.35 51.13
CA GLU A 353 -11.06 -117.80 52.40
C GLU A 353 -11.98 -118.08 53.60
N ASN A 354 -13.29 -118.07 53.39
CA ASN A 354 -14.27 -118.34 54.45
C ASN A 354 -14.25 -119.81 54.89
N ALA A 355 -13.97 -120.74 53.97
CA ALA A 355 -13.86 -122.17 54.27
C ALA A 355 -12.69 -122.47 55.23
N VAL A 356 -11.50 -121.86 55.03
CA VAL A 356 -10.35 -122.06 55.93
C VAL A 356 -10.59 -121.48 57.32
N LYS A 357 -11.27 -120.32 57.41
CA LYS A 357 -11.60 -119.66 58.69
C LYS A 357 -12.52 -120.47 59.59
N SER A 358 -13.24 -121.45 59.04
CA SER A 358 -14.17 -122.29 59.79
C SER A 358 -13.53 -123.45 60.56
N ILE A 359 -12.22 -123.70 60.39
CA ILE A 359 -11.49 -124.82 61.02
C ILE A 359 -10.78 -124.33 62.29
N THR A 360 -10.98 -125.00 63.43
CA THR A 360 -10.30 -124.63 64.69
C THR A 360 -9.26 -125.66 65.13
N ALA A 361 -8.28 -125.23 65.93
CA ALA A 361 -7.22 -126.11 66.44
C ALA A 361 -7.74 -127.28 67.29
N LYS A 362 -8.91 -127.12 67.94
CA LYS A 362 -9.57 -128.20 68.70
C LYS A 362 -10.03 -129.34 67.79
N ASP A 363 -10.56 -129.01 66.62
CA ASP A 363 -11.13 -130.00 65.70
C ASP A 363 -10.03 -130.90 65.09
N ILE A 364 -8.83 -130.37 64.88
CA ILE A 364 -7.66 -131.13 64.39
C ILE A 364 -7.12 -132.08 65.47
N VAL A 365 -7.12 -131.66 66.74
CA VAL A 365 -6.73 -132.53 67.86
C VAL A 365 -7.72 -133.69 68.02
N GLU A 366 -9.01 -133.43 67.84
CA GLU A 366 -10.05 -134.47 67.88
C GLU A 366 -9.80 -135.55 66.82
N LEU A 367 -9.57 -135.15 65.56
CA LEU A 367 -9.24 -136.06 64.45
C LEU A 367 -7.94 -136.84 64.68
N LYS A 368 -6.94 -136.23 65.31
CA LYS A 368 -5.65 -136.86 65.64
C LYS A 368 -5.77 -137.99 66.67
N THR A 369 -6.68 -137.87 67.64
CA THR A 369 -6.84 -138.85 68.72
C THR A 369 -7.69 -140.07 68.36
N MET A 370 -8.33 -140.08 67.17
CA MET A 370 -9.13 -141.20 66.70
C MET A 370 -8.25 -142.40 66.33
N LYS A 371 -8.43 -143.53 67.04
CA LYS A 371 -7.66 -144.77 66.79
C LYS A 371 -7.95 -145.41 65.42
N THR A 372 -9.18 -145.25 64.90
CA THR A 372 -9.62 -145.72 63.57
C THR A 372 -10.51 -144.66 62.92
N PRO A 373 -9.97 -143.75 62.08
CA PRO A 373 -10.74 -142.73 61.39
C PRO A 373 -11.64 -143.34 60.30
N SER A 374 -12.75 -142.67 59.98
CA SER A 374 -13.65 -143.09 58.91
C SER A 374 -13.10 -142.78 57.53
N ASP A 375 -13.47 -143.59 56.54
CA ASP A 375 -12.88 -143.51 55.19
C ASP A 375 -13.14 -142.18 54.47
N ILE A 376 -14.23 -141.47 54.79
CA ILE A 376 -14.50 -140.13 54.23
C ILE A 376 -13.50 -139.09 54.72
N ILE A 377 -13.05 -139.16 55.98
CA ILE A 377 -12.04 -138.24 56.53
C ILE A 377 -10.71 -138.50 55.82
N ARG A 378 -10.37 -139.77 55.60
CA ARG A 378 -9.14 -140.17 54.92
C ARG A 378 -9.06 -139.59 53.50
N LEU A 379 -10.16 -139.66 52.75
CA LEU A 379 -10.25 -139.10 51.39
C LEU A 379 -10.20 -137.56 51.34
N VAL A 380 -10.78 -136.87 52.34
CA VAL A 380 -10.71 -135.40 52.39
C VAL A 380 -9.27 -134.93 52.59
N PHE A 381 -8.49 -135.67 53.38
CA PHE A 381 -7.07 -135.39 53.55
C PHE A 381 -6.25 -135.69 52.30
N ASP A 382 -6.60 -136.71 51.51
CA ASP A 382 -5.97 -136.92 50.20
C ASP A 382 -6.18 -135.69 49.28
N GLY A 383 -7.39 -135.11 49.25
CA GLY A 383 -7.67 -133.89 48.49
C GLY A 383 -6.87 -132.67 48.96
N VAL A 384 -6.67 -132.52 50.27
CA VAL A 384 -5.80 -131.47 50.84
C VAL A 384 -4.33 -131.71 50.50
N MET A 385 -3.89 -132.97 50.50
CA MET A 385 -2.52 -133.35 50.17
C MET A 385 -2.18 -133.12 48.70
N ILE A 386 -3.15 -133.30 47.79
CA ILE A 386 -3.00 -132.98 46.36
C ILE A 386 -2.82 -131.47 46.16
N LEU A 387 -3.65 -130.63 46.81
CA LEU A 387 -3.52 -129.17 46.72
C LEU A 387 -2.20 -128.65 47.29
N LEU A 388 -1.69 -129.26 48.36
CA LEU A 388 -0.41 -128.92 48.97
C LEU A 388 0.79 -129.62 48.28
N GLN A 389 0.56 -130.35 47.19
CA GLN A 389 1.58 -131.09 46.41
C GLN A 389 2.49 -131.99 47.27
N THR A 390 1.89 -132.69 48.24
CA THR A 390 2.62 -133.62 49.13
C THR A 390 2.63 -135.04 48.58
N LYS A 391 3.62 -135.84 48.99
CA LYS A 391 3.86 -137.19 48.45
C LYS A 391 2.73 -138.15 48.85
N LEU A 392 2.09 -138.76 47.85
CA LEU A 392 1.04 -139.78 48.03
C LEU A 392 1.61 -141.20 47.89
N VAL A 393 0.88 -142.18 48.43
CA VAL A 393 1.19 -143.61 48.33
C VAL A 393 0.77 -144.15 46.96
N ASP A 394 1.43 -145.19 46.47
CA ASP A 394 1.14 -145.81 45.17
C ASP A 394 -0.31 -146.34 45.10
N VAL A 395 -0.96 -146.09 43.96
CA VAL A 395 -2.38 -146.38 43.72
C VAL A 395 -2.67 -147.88 43.81
N ARG A 396 -3.53 -148.26 44.76
CA ARG A 396 -4.08 -149.62 44.94
C ARG A 396 -5.58 -149.54 45.18
N MET A 397 -6.33 -150.55 44.75
CA MET A 397 -7.77 -150.61 45.01
C MET A 397 -8.06 -151.24 46.36
N GLU A 398 -8.89 -150.58 47.15
CA GLU A 398 -9.37 -151.07 48.45
C GLU A 398 -10.87 -150.78 48.61
N ALA A 399 -11.58 -151.73 49.22
CA ALA A 399 -13.00 -151.59 49.51
C ALA A 399 -13.20 -150.66 50.72
N LYS A 400 -13.69 -149.44 50.47
CA LYS A 400 -13.95 -148.42 51.49
C LYS A 400 -15.42 -148.35 51.87
N VAL A 401 -15.69 -148.14 53.16
CA VAL A 401 -17.07 -148.05 53.67
C VAL A 401 -17.40 -146.59 53.94
N ILE A 402 -18.15 -146.00 53.01
CA ILE A 402 -18.61 -144.62 53.12
C ILE A 402 -20.13 -144.66 53.30
N ASN A 403 -20.61 -144.11 54.41
CA ASN A 403 -22.04 -144.00 54.73
C ASN A 403 -22.82 -145.34 54.60
N LYS A 404 -22.30 -146.40 55.23
CA LYS A 404 -22.87 -147.77 55.27
C LYS A 404 -22.99 -148.48 53.90
N LYS A 405 -22.34 -147.97 52.85
CA LYS A 405 -22.16 -148.65 51.55
C LYS A 405 -20.69 -148.97 51.33
N THR A 406 -20.40 -150.17 50.84
CA THR A 406 -19.05 -150.58 50.42
C THR A 406 -18.82 -150.10 49.00
N VAL A 407 -17.76 -149.33 48.78
CA VAL A 407 -17.37 -148.77 47.47
C VAL A 407 -15.88 -149.05 47.27
N ASP A 408 -15.53 -149.65 46.13
CA ASP A 408 -14.12 -149.85 45.77
C ASP A 408 -13.53 -148.52 45.28
N PHE A 409 -12.49 -148.03 45.97
CA PHE A 409 -11.84 -146.77 45.62
C PHE A 409 -10.33 -146.83 45.89
N ILE A 410 -9.64 -145.72 45.59
CA ILE A 410 -8.19 -145.61 45.77
C ILE A 410 -7.84 -145.71 47.26
N HIS A 411 -6.87 -146.56 47.60
CA HIS A 411 -6.27 -146.69 48.93
C HIS A 411 -5.81 -145.31 49.45
N ASP A 412 -6.15 -144.97 50.69
CA ASP A 412 -5.83 -143.65 51.24
C ASP A 412 -4.36 -143.54 51.65
N SER A 413 -3.82 -142.32 51.61
CA SER A 413 -2.47 -142.02 52.11
C SER A 413 -2.50 -141.56 53.59
N PHE A 414 -3.61 -141.78 54.30
CA PHE A 414 -3.85 -141.13 55.59
C PHE A 414 -2.87 -141.57 56.70
N ASP A 415 -2.61 -142.87 56.79
CA ASP A 415 -1.81 -143.43 57.89
C ASP A 415 -0.30 -143.15 57.75
N GLU A 416 0.21 -143.04 56.53
CA GLU A 416 1.64 -142.80 56.27
C GLU A 416 2.00 -141.32 56.27
N THR A 417 1.17 -140.45 55.68
CA THR A 417 1.53 -139.04 55.44
C THR A 417 0.57 -138.04 56.10
N ALA A 418 -0.74 -138.24 56.04
CA ALA A 418 -1.70 -137.30 56.64
C ALA A 418 -1.59 -137.22 58.17
N LYS A 419 -1.34 -138.35 58.86
CA LYS A 419 -1.10 -138.38 60.31
C LYS A 419 0.11 -137.55 60.72
N ALA A 420 1.19 -137.59 59.94
CA ALA A 420 2.38 -136.79 60.19
C ALA A 420 2.12 -135.30 59.93
N MET A 421 1.40 -134.97 58.85
CA MET A 421 0.98 -133.61 58.51
C MET A 421 0.10 -132.98 59.61
N MET A 422 -0.89 -133.72 60.14
CA MET A 422 -1.73 -133.25 61.25
C MET A 422 -0.99 -133.18 62.60
N ALA A 423 0.15 -133.87 62.75
CA ALA A 423 0.94 -133.79 63.97
C ALA A 423 1.75 -132.49 64.06
N ASP A 424 1.98 -131.80 62.93
CA ASP A 424 2.66 -130.50 62.88
C ASP A 424 1.75 -129.37 63.40
N VAL A 425 2.27 -128.62 64.37
CA VAL A 425 1.58 -127.47 64.99
C VAL A 425 1.32 -126.34 63.97
N ARG A 426 2.06 -126.30 62.85
CA ARG A 426 1.96 -125.26 61.80
C ARG A 426 0.98 -125.57 60.68
N PHE A 427 0.36 -126.75 60.66
CA PHE A 427 -0.50 -127.17 59.55
C PHE A 427 -1.65 -126.19 59.24
N LEU A 428 -2.31 -125.66 60.27
CA LEU A 428 -3.39 -124.67 60.12
C LEU A 428 -2.90 -123.36 59.49
N SER A 429 -1.72 -122.87 59.87
CA SER A 429 -1.13 -121.67 59.25
C SER A 429 -0.76 -121.89 57.79
N THR A 430 -0.24 -123.07 57.43
CA THR A 430 0.09 -123.41 56.04
C THR A 430 -1.13 -123.39 55.13
N LEU A 431 -2.29 -123.85 55.61
CA LEU A 431 -3.55 -123.77 54.86
C LEU A 431 -4.02 -122.32 54.62
N PHE A 432 -3.84 -121.44 55.62
CA PHE A 432 -4.18 -120.01 55.49
C PHE A 432 -3.24 -119.27 54.54
N ASP A 433 -1.94 -119.52 54.63
CA ASP A 433 -0.94 -118.86 53.79
C ASP A 433 -1.07 -119.28 52.31
N PHE A 434 -1.37 -120.56 52.07
CA PHE A 434 -1.66 -121.06 50.72
C PHE A 434 -2.85 -120.31 50.09
N SER A 435 -3.95 -120.17 50.83
CA SER A 435 -5.16 -119.46 50.37
C SER A 435 -4.93 -117.98 50.06
N LYS A 436 -3.91 -117.35 50.65
CA LYS A 436 -3.70 -115.90 50.55
C LYS A 436 -2.65 -115.53 49.50
N ASN A 437 -1.54 -116.25 49.47
CA ASN A 437 -0.36 -115.86 48.70
C ASN A 437 0.02 -116.87 47.59
N GLU A 438 -0.40 -118.13 47.69
CA GLU A 438 0.04 -119.20 46.77
C GLU A 438 -1.11 -119.79 45.92
N LYS A 439 -2.32 -119.24 46.04
CA LYS A 439 -3.52 -119.62 45.26
C LYS A 439 -3.36 -119.52 43.74
N ASP A 440 -2.43 -118.69 43.27
CA ASP A 440 -2.13 -118.50 41.85
C ASP A 440 -1.13 -119.54 41.30
N ASN A 441 -0.56 -120.39 42.16
CA ASN A 441 0.39 -121.46 41.80
C ASN A 441 -0.31 -122.81 41.56
N ILE A 442 -1.63 -122.85 41.59
CA ILE A 442 -2.41 -124.04 41.22
C ILE A 442 -2.25 -124.25 39.72
N ASN A 443 -1.85 -125.45 39.32
CA ASN A 443 -1.70 -125.82 37.90
C ASN A 443 -2.92 -126.60 37.41
N ASP A 444 -3.22 -126.54 36.11
CA ASP A 444 -4.30 -127.32 35.47
C ASP A 444 -4.19 -128.82 35.82
N GLU A 445 -2.95 -129.37 35.84
CA GLU A 445 -2.67 -130.76 36.21
C GLU A 445 -3.06 -131.12 37.67
N THR A 446 -2.97 -130.16 38.59
CA THR A 446 -3.33 -130.38 40.01
C THR A 446 -4.85 -130.44 40.19
N CYS A 447 -5.60 -129.63 39.43
CA CYS A 447 -7.06 -129.67 39.40
C CYS A 447 -7.59 -130.96 38.75
N GLU A 448 -6.96 -131.42 37.66
CA GLU A 448 -7.31 -132.69 37.00
C GLU A 448 -7.11 -133.90 37.92
N LEU A 449 -6.03 -133.92 38.72
CA LEU A 449 -5.75 -134.99 39.68
C LEU A 449 -6.79 -135.06 40.82
N LEU A 450 -7.44 -133.94 41.14
CA LEU A 450 -8.46 -133.79 42.18
C LEU A 450 -9.89 -134.08 41.70
N MET A 451 -10.16 -133.95 40.40
CA MET A 451 -11.49 -134.16 39.82
C MET A 451 -12.12 -135.52 40.17
N PRO A 452 -11.40 -136.68 40.11
CA PRO A 452 -11.98 -137.97 40.48
C PRO A 452 -12.46 -138.05 41.94
N TYR A 453 -11.89 -137.25 42.84
CA TYR A 453 -12.32 -137.16 44.24
C TYR A 453 -13.56 -136.27 44.39
N LEU A 454 -13.65 -135.17 43.65
CA LEU A 454 -14.77 -134.22 43.68
C LEU A 454 -16.04 -134.75 42.97
N GLU A 455 -15.88 -135.61 41.96
CA GLU A 455 -17.00 -136.25 41.23
C GLU A 455 -17.59 -137.47 41.95
N LEU A 456 -16.97 -137.93 43.05
CA LEU A 456 -17.46 -139.06 43.82
C LEU A 456 -18.78 -138.70 44.53
N GLU A 457 -19.87 -139.43 44.23
CA GLU A 457 -21.26 -139.08 44.67
C GLU A 457 -21.43 -138.76 46.17
N ASN A 458 -20.61 -139.33 47.05
CA ASN A 458 -20.69 -139.14 48.51
C ASN A 458 -19.56 -138.27 49.08
N PHE A 459 -18.68 -137.71 48.25
CA PHE A 459 -17.63 -136.75 48.65
C PHE A 459 -18.20 -135.33 48.61
N ASN A 460 -19.07 -135.03 49.57
CA ASN A 460 -19.63 -133.69 49.73
C ASN A 460 -19.44 -133.18 51.16
N PRO A 461 -19.43 -131.85 51.37
CA PRO A 461 -19.27 -131.27 52.69
C PRO A 461 -20.31 -131.75 53.71
N ALA A 462 -21.54 -132.03 53.27
CA ALA A 462 -22.64 -132.46 54.13
C ALA A 462 -22.47 -133.89 54.69
N VAL A 463 -21.81 -134.78 53.94
CA VAL A 463 -21.48 -136.16 54.34
C VAL A 463 -20.21 -136.15 55.20
N ALA A 464 -19.21 -135.34 54.85
CA ALA A 464 -18.02 -135.13 55.67
C ALA A 464 -18.37 -134.59 57.07
N LYS A 465 -19.34 -133.67 57.16
CA LYS A 465 -19.87 -133.13 58.43
C LYS A 465 -20.38 -134.20 59.39
N LYS A 466 -21.04 -135.25 58.88
CA LYS A 466 -21.57 -136.34 59.71
C LYS A 466 -20.45 -137.15 60.38
N ALA A 467 -19.25 -137.14 59.81
CA ALA A 467 -18.07 -137.78 60.39
C ALA A 467 -17.29 -136.83 61.31
N SER A 468 -17.09 -135.57 60.91
CA SER A 468 -16.50 -134.52 61.75
C SER A 468 -16.76 -133.13 61.15
N ASN A 469 -16.94 -132.10 62.00
CA ASN A 469 -17.06 -130.72 61.54
C ASN A 469 -15.77 -130.19 60.88
N ALA A 470 -14.58 -130.65 61.31
CA ALA A 470 -13.33 -130.28 60.65
C ALA A 470 -13.22 -130.82 59.22
N ALA A 471 -13.80 -132.01 58.97
CA ALA A 471 -13.80 -132.60 57.63
C ALA A 471 -14.72 -131.83 56.65
N GLU A 472 -15.80 -131.20 57.14
CA GLU A 472 -16.64 -130.31 56.33
C GLU A 472 -15.87 -129.09 55.81
N GLY A 473 -15.10 -128.43 56.69
CA GLY A 473 -14.33 -127.24 56.37
C GLY A 473 -13.24 -127.51 55.33
N LEU A 474 -12.49 -128.62 55.50
CA LEU A 474 -11.44 -129.03 54.56
C LEU A 474 -12.03 -129.44 53.20
N CYS A 475 -13.18 -130.13 53.17
CA CYS A 475 -13.83 -130.51 51.92
C CYS A 475 -14.33 -129.29 51.11
N LYS A 476 -14.89 -128.27 51.76
CA LYS A 476 -15.31 -127.01 51.10
C LYS A 476 -14.13 -126.23 50.53
N TRP A 477 -13.03 -126.19 51.28
CA TRP A 477 -11.84 -125.48 50.87
C TRP A 477 -11.22 -126.07 49.61
N VAL A 478 -11.15 -127.40 49.52
CA VAL A 478 -10.60 -128.10 48.35
C VAL A 478 -11.38 -127.77 47.07
N GLY A 479 -12.72 -127.73 47.14
CA GLY A 479 -13.56 -127.40 45.98
C GLY A 479 -13.50 -125.93 45.54
N ALA A 480 -13.38 -124.98 46.47
CA ALA A 480 -13.35 -123.56 46.15
C ALA A 480 -12.05 -123.10 45.46
N MET A 481 -10.92 -123.75 45.77
CA MET A 481 -9.61 -123.44 45.17
C MET A 481 -9.52 -123.82 43.68
N VAL A 482 -10.20 -124.89 43.27
CA VAL A 482 -10.28 -125.31 41.86
C VAL A 482 -11.06 -124.28 41.03
N MET A 483 -12.17 -123.76 41.56
CA MET A 483 -13.03 -122.77 40.88
C MET A 483 -12.36 -121.40 40.69
N TYR A 484 -11.48 -120.99 41.61
CA TYR A 484 -10.74 -119.72 41.49
C TYR A 484 -9.72 -119.73 40.33
N HIS A 485 -9.04 -120.85 40.12
CA HIS A 485 -8.02 -121.00 39.07
C HIS A 485 -8.62 -120.85 37.65
N GLU A 486 -9.82 -121.39 37.42
CA GLU A 486 -10.52 -121.25 36.13
C GLU A 486 -10.87 -119.78 35.81
N ALA A 487 -11.26 -118.99 36.83
CA ALA A 487 -11.58 -117.58 36.66
C ALA A 487 -10.34 -116.70 36.42
N ALA A 488 -9.20 -117.02 37.06
CA ALA A 488 -7.95 -116.25 36.94
C ALA A 488 -7.33 -116.31 35.52
N LYS A 489 -7.59 -117.38 34.76
CA LYS A 489 -7.08 -117.61 33.39
C LYS A 489 -7.55 -116.55 32.37
N ILE A 490 -8.72 -115.96 32.60
CA ILE A 490 -9.34 -115.00 31.67
C ILE A 490 -8.90 -113.55 31.94
N VAL A 491 -8.64 -113.21 33.21
CA VAL A 491 -8.52 -111.81 33.65
C VAL A 491 -7.07 -111.27 33.57
N LYS A 492 -6.05 -112.10 33.83
CA LYS A 492 -4.63 -111.68 33.83
C LYS A 492 -4.13 -111.07 32.50
N PRO A 493 -4.41 -111.65 31.31
CA PRO A 493 -3.87 -111.13 30.04
C PRO A 493 -4.35 -109.72 29.68
N LYS A 494 -5.60 -109.37 30.06
CA LYS A 494 -6.20 -108.06 29.73
C LYS A 494 -5.60 -106.92 30.55
N MET A 495 -5.22 -107.19 31.80
CA MET A 495 -4.61 -106.20 32.69
C MET A 495 -3.19 -105.78 32.26
N ASP A 496 -2.38 -106.74 31.80
CA ASP A 496 -1.01 -106.45 31.35
C ASP A 496 -0.98 -105.64 30.04
N TYR A 497 -1.92 -105.92 29.13
CA TYR A 497 -2.06 -105.18 27.88
C TYR A 497 -2.43 -103.71 28.11
N LEU A 498 -3.37 -103.43 29.02
CA LEU A 498 -3.80 -102.07 29.35
C LEU A 498 -2.65 -101.23 29.94
N LYS A 499 -1.86 -101.82 30.85
CA LYS A 499 -0.75 -101.12 31.51
C LYS A 499 0.32 -100.63 30.52
N ILE A 500 0.55 -101.35 29.42
CA ILE A 500 1.52 -100.99 28.40
C ILE A 500 1.01 -99.83 27.51
N GLN A 501 -0.28 -99.82 27.17
CA GLN A 501 -0.85 -98.79 26.28
C GLN A 501 -0.98 -97.44 26.99
N THR A 502 -1.39 -97.42 28.26
CA THR A 502 -1.49 -96.17 29.03
C THR A 502 -0.13 -95.47 29.18
N ALA A 503 0.96 -96.24 29.32
CA ALA A 503 2.32 -95.68 29.42
C ALA A 503 2.80 -95.02 28.11
N ARG A 504 2.38 -95.53 26.94
CA ARG A 504 2.76 -94.94 25.64
C ARG A 504 2.10 -93.59 25.38
N VAL A 505 0.83 -93.43 25.76
CA VAL A 505 0.09 -92.16 25.62
C VAL A 505 0.70 -91.08 26.50
N ASP A 506 1.11 -91.43 27.72
CA ASP A 506 1.68 -90.47 28.67
C ASP A 506 3.04 -89.89 28.20
N VAL A 507 3.83 -90.69 27.46
CA VAL A 507 5.07 -90.22 26.82
C VAL A 507 4.78 -89.26 25.65
N ALA A 508 3.81 -89.60 24.80
CA ALA A 508 3.44 -88.77 23.65
C ALA A 508 2.90 -87.38 24.07
N LEU A 509 2.09 -87.33 25.14
CA LEU A 509 1.56 -86.08 25.68
C LEU A 509 2.64 -85.16 26.28
N ARG A 510 3.74 -85.71 26.83
CA ARG A 510 4.87 -84.89 27.31
C ARG A 510 5.65 -84.26 26.16
N GLN A 511 5.89 -85.02 25.09
CA GLN A 511 6.57 -84.50 23.89
C GLN A 511 5.73 -83.40 23.21
N LEU A 512 4.41 -83.52 23.24
CA LEU A 512 3.50 -82.48 22.77
C LEU A 512 3.67 -81.17 23.55
N ALA A 513 3.65 -81.25 24.88
CA ALA A 513 3.76 -80.08 25.74
C ALA A 513 5.08 -79.32 25.55
N GLU A 514 6.17 -80.05 25.31
CA GLU A 514 7.50 -79.46 25.01
C GLU A 514 7.50 -78.73 23.66
N ALA A 515 6.91 -79.33 22.62
CA ALA A 515 6.80 -78.72 21.29
C ALA A 515 5.87 -77.48 21.27
N GLU A 516 4.78 -77.49 22.03
CA GLU A 516 3.89 -76.33 22.22
C GLU A 516 4.57 -75.18 22.98
N ALA A 517 5.44 -75.49 23.96
CA ALA A 517 6.21 -74.47 24.69
C ALA A 517 7.24 -73.76 23.78
N GLU A 518 7.93 -74.51 22.91
CA GLU A 518 8.85 -73.93 21.91
C GLU A 518 8.12 -73.06 20.89
N LEU A 519 6.91 -73.45 20.48
CA LEU A 519 6.05 -72.64 19.61
C LEU A 519 5.68 -71.31 20.27
N ALA A 520 5.27 -71.35 21.54
CA ALA A 520 4.90 -70.17 22.30
C ALA A 520 6.06 -69.17 22.43
N GLN A 521 7.29 -69.66 22.62
CA GLN A 521 8.50 -68.82 22.63
C GLN A 521 8.75 -68.18 21.26
N ALA A 522 8.68 -68.96 20.17
CA ALA A 522 8.85 -68.42 18.82
C ALA A 522 7.79 -67.34 18.48
N GLN A 523 6.53 -67.56 18.86
CA GLN A 523 5.47 -66.57 18.70
C GLN A 523 5.68 -65.32 19.57
N ALA A 524 6.21 -65.46 20.79
CA ALA A 524 6.52 -64.31 21.66
C ALA A 524 7.65 -63.45 21.08
N THR A 525 8.72 -64.08 20.58
CA THR A 525 9.82 -63.35 19.92
C THR A 525 9.34 -62.61 18.66
N LEU A 526 8.46 -63.24 17.87
CA LEU A 526 7.85 -62.61 16.70
C LEU A 526 6.98 -61.40 17.05
N ARG A 527 6.18 -61.49 18.12
CA ARG A 527 5.38 -60.36 18.62
C ARG A 527 6.25 -59.18 19.04
N ASP A 528 7.38 -59.43 19.71
CA ASP A 528 8.28 -58.37 20.15
C ASP A 528 8.99 -57.70 18.98
N ILE A 529 9.47 -58.48 17.99
CA ILE A 529 10.09 -57.93 16.78
C ILE A 529 9.06 -57.14 15.95
N ASN A 530 7.81 -57.62 15.84
CA ASN A 530 6.74 -56.86 15.17
C ASN A 530 6.45 -55.53 15.87
N LYS A 531 6.40 -55.51 17.21
CA LYS A 531 6.20 -54.28 17.98
C LYS A 531 7.35 -53.28 17.77
N GLN A 532 8.59 -53.75 17.73
CA GLN A 532 9.76 -52.92 17.41
C GLN A 532 9.72 -52.40 15.98
N PHE A 533 9.26 -53.21 15.02
CA PHE A 533 9.08 -52.81 13.63
C PHE A 533 7.99 -51.74 13.48
N GLU A 534 6.83 -51.90 14.13
CA GLU A 534 5.75 -50.89 14.11
C GLU A 534 6.22 -49.55 14.70
N ALA A 535 6.93 -49.57 15.83
CA ALA A 535 7.49 -48.36 16.44
C ALA A 535 8.55 -47.68 15.54
N ALA A 536 9.39 -48.47 14.86
CA ALA A 536 10.36 -47.94 13.90
C ALA A 536 9.68 -47.37 12.65
N LEU A 537 8.59 -48.00 12.19
CA LEU A 537 7.81 -47.53 11.05
C LEU A 537 7.08 -46.22 11.36
N SER A 538 6.49 -46.07 12.55
CA SER A 538 5.84 -44.83 12.97
C SER A 538 6.85 -43.68 13.13
N ALA A 539 8.03 -43.97 13.70
CA ALA A 539 9.10 -42.99 13.80
C ALA A 539 9.60 -42.54 12.41
N LYS A 540 9.74 -43.48 11.46
CA LYS A 540 10.09 -43.17 10.05
C LYS A 540 9.04 -42.27 9.41
N THR A 541 7.76 -42.61 9.50
CA THR A 541 6.69 -41.85 8.84
C THR A 541 6.56 -40.44 9.42
N GLU A 542 6.74 -40.26 10.73
CA GLU A 542 6.80 -38.92 11.33
C GLU A 542 8.00 -38.11 10.85
N LEU A 543 9.19 -38.72 10.75
CA LEU A 543 10.38 -38.06 10.22
C LEU A 543 10.22 -37.68 8.75
N GLU A 544 9.59 -38.55 7.95
CA GLU A 544 9.30 -38.30 6.53
C GLU A 544 8.31 -37.15 6.35
N GLN A 545 7.24 -37.11 7.14
CA GLN A 545 6.27 -36.01 7.11
C GLN A 545 6.92 -34.68 7.53
N ARG A 546 7.77 -34.68 8.57
CA ARG A 546 8.52 -33.49 8.98
C ARG A 546 9.47 -33.00 7.90
N ALA A 547 10.26 -33.89 7.29
CA ALA A 547 11.19 -33.54 6.21
C ALA A 547 10.45 -32.98 4.99
N LEU A 548 9.32 -33.60 4.59
CA LEU A 548 8.48 -33.11 3.48
C LEU A 548 7.88 -31.72 3.78
N ALA A 549 7.40 -31.50 5.01
CA ALA A 549 6.89 -30.20 5.43
C ALA A 549 7.98 -29.12 5.38
N THR A 550 9.17 -29.41 5.93
CA THR A 550 10.34 -28.51 5.90
C THR A 550 10.77 -28.19 4.46
N LYS A 551 10.78 -29.20 3.58
CA LYS A 551 11.13 -29.04 2.15
C LYS A 551 10.12 -28.15 1.42
N ARG A 552 8.82 -28.37 1.60
CA ARG A 552 7.76 -27.53 1.01
C ARG A 552 7.87 -26.09 1.48
N LYS A 553 8.06 -25.86 2.78
CA LYS A 553 8.30 -24.52 3.34
C LYS A 553 9.54 -23.87 2.71
N MET A 554 10.64 -24.61 2.57
CA MET A 554 11.86 -24.09 1.96
C MET A 554 11.67 -23.72 0.48
N ASP A 555 10.98 -24.54 -0.31
CA ASP A 555 10.75 -24.28 -1.73
C ASP A 555 9.86 -23.04 -1.95
N GLN A 556 8.82 -22.85 -1.13
CA GLN A 556 7.99 -21.66 -1.15
C GLN A 556 8.78 -20.41 -0.76
N ALA A 557 9.60 -20.51 0.30
CA ALA A 557 10.45 -19.43 0.77
C ALA A 557 11.48 -19.00 -0.28
N ASN A 558 12.11 -19.95 -0.98
CA ASN A 558 13.05 -19.67 -2.07
C ASN A 558 12.37 -18.99 -3.26
N LYS A 559 11.16 -19.41 -3.64
CA LYS A 559 10.38 -18.75 -4.70
C LYS A 559 10.08 -17.29 -4.35
N LEU A 560 9.70 -17.02 -3.10
CA LEU A 560 9.42 -15.66 -2.63
C LEU A 560 10.66 -14.76 -2.65
N ILE A 561 11.78 -15.22 -2.08
CA ILE A 561 13.02 -14.42 -2.05
C ILE A 561 13.53 -14.14 -3.46
N ASN A 562 13.49 -15.14 -4.35
CA ASN A 562 13.91 -14.95 -5.73
C ASN A 562 12.97 -13.99 -6.49
N GLY A 563 11.66 -14.05 -6.23
CA GLY A 563 10.67 -13.13 -6.81
C GLY A 563 10.84 -11.68 -6.33
N LEU A 564 11.29 -11.49 -5.08
CA LEU A 564 11.52 -10.19 -4.46
C LEU A 564 13.00 -9.74 -4.51
N ALA A 565 13.87 -10.44 -5.23
CA ALA A 565 15.31 -10.14 -5.25
C ALA A 565 15.61 -8.73 -5.82
N GLY A 566 14.91 -8.33 -6.90
CA GLY A 566 15.03 -6.98 -7.46
C GLY A 566 14.45 -5.89 -6.55
N GLU A 567 13.42 -6.21 -5.77
CA GLU A 567 12.88 -5.29 -4.76
C GLU A 567 13.86 -5.10 -3.62
N LYS A 568 14.51 -6.19 -3.18
CA LYS A 568 15.53 -6.13 -2.14
C LYS A 568 16.68 -5.21 -2.54
N THR A 569 17.16 -5.27 -3.77
CA THR A 569 18.23 -4.37 -4.25
C THR A 569 17.75 -2.91 -4.26
N ARG A 570 16.58 -2.64 -4.84
CA ARG A 570 15.96 -1.30 -4.87
C ARG A 570 15.81 -0.72 -3.46
N TRP A 571 15.18 -1.47 -2.57
CA TRP A 571 14.98 -1.06 -1.18
C TRP A 571 16.27 -0.86 -0.40
N THR A 572 17.33 -1.61 -0.70
CA THR A 572 18.64 -1.41 -0.08
C THR A 572 19.25 -0.08 -0.54
N GLU A 573 19.14 0.25 -1.82
CA GLU A 573 19.56 1.56 -2.36
C GLU A 573 18.71 2.70 -1.77
N ASP A 574 17.39 2.54 -1.71
CA ASP A 574 16.47 3.51 -1.10
C ASP A 574 16.79 3.74 0.39
N SER A 575 17.02 2.65 1.14
CA SER A 575 17.39 2.71 2.56
C SER A 575 18.66 3.53 2.80
N ASN A 576 19.66 3.37 1.93
CA ASN A 576 20.91 4.14 2.00
C ASN A 576 20.73 5.61 1.66
N THR A 577 19.74 5.96 0.81
CA THR A 577 19.50 7.33 0.36
C THR A 577 18.51 8.12 1.21
N PHE A 578 17.63 7.47 2.00
CA PHE A 578 16.62 8.17 2.82
C PHE A 578 17.22 9.20 3.77
N ALA A 579 18.35 8.90 4.42
CA ALA A 579 19.01 9.84 5.32
C ALA A 579 19.49 11.11 4.60
N GLU A 580 19.97 10.99 3.37
CA GLU A 580 20.35 12.13 2.54
C GLU A 580 19.12 12.87 1.99
N ARG A 581 18.09 12.13 1.57
CA ARG A 581 16.81 12.67 1.08
C ARG A 581 16.11 13.50 2.15
N ARG A 582 16.07 13.04 3.41
CA ARG A 582 15.51 13.81 4.54
C ARG A 582 16.25 15.14 4.75
N LYS A 583 17.59 15.13 4.65
CA LYS A 583 18.40 16.36 4.78
C LYS A 583 18.16 17.33 3.63
N LYS A 584 18.13 16.84 2.38
CA LYS A 584 17.88 17.67 1.17
C LYS A 584 16.47 18.23 1.12
N LEU A 585 15.50 17.55 1.75
CA LEU A 585 14.10 17.96 1.80
C LEU A 585 13.91 19.39 2.33
N VAL A 586 14.76 19.83 3.28
CA VAL A 586 14.71 21.18 3.84
C VAL A 586 14.90 22.25 2.76
N GLY A 587 15.91 22.10 1.90
CA GLY A 587 16.16 23.01 0.79
C GLY A 587 15.16 22.85 -0.36
N ASP A 588 14.83 21.62 -0.72
CA ASP A 588 13.91 21.33 -1.83
C ASP A 588 12.52 21.94 -1.59
N ILE A 589 12.00 21.82 -0.36
CA ILE A 589 10.71 22.41 0.00
C ILE A 589 10.78 23.92 0.09
N THR A 590 11.94 24.50 0.42
CA THR A 590 12.11 25.97 0.37
C THR A 590 11.95 26.49 -1.07
N VAL A 591 12.54 25.81 -2.05
CA VAL A 591 12.42 26.15 -3.47
C VAL A 591 10.96 25.96 -3.96
N VAL A 592 10.35 24.82 -3.63
CA VAL A 592 8.96 24.51 -4.00
C VAL A 592 7.97 25.49 -3.39
N ALA A 593 8.14 25.83 -2.10
CA ALA A 593 7.30 26.80 -1.42
C ALA A 593 7.45 28.20 -2.01
N GLY A 594 8.67 28.61 -2.36
CA GLY A 594 8.94 29.89 -3.01
C GLY A 594 8.23 29.97 -4.37
N PHE A 595 8.31 28.91 -5.15
CA PHE A 595 7.64 28.81 -6.43
C PHE A 595 6.11 28.91 -6.32
N VAL A 596 5.48 28.10 -5.45
CA VAL A 596 4.02 28.10 -5.32
C VAL A 596 3.49 29.42 -4.79
N SER A 597 4.26 30.11 -3.94
CA SER A 597 3.80 31.35 -3.29
C SER A 597 3.97 32.59 -4.15
N TYR A 598 5.03 32.66 -4.97
CA TYR A 598 5.40 33.88 -5.69
C TYR A 598 5.33 33.79 -7.22
N CYS A 599 5.54 32.62 -7.82
CA CYS A 599 5.77 32.52 -9.26
C CYS A 599 4.49 32.56 -10.12
N GLY A 600 3.30 32.51 -9.52
CA GLY A 600 2.02 32.47 -10.26
C GLY A 600 1.81 33.55 -11.33
N PRO A 601 2.01 34.85 -11.07
CA PRO A 601 1.76 35.91 -12.04
C PRO A 601 2.88 36.10 -13.08
N PHE A 602 3.99 35.37 -12.97
CA PHE A 602 5.14 35.51 -13.87
C PHE A 602 5.02 34.59 -15.09
N ASN A 603 5.62 35.01 -16.21
CA ASN A 603 5.77 34.20 -17.41
C ASN A 603 6.81 33.06 -17.21
N ALA A 604 6.88 32.13 -18.16
CA ALA A 604 7.77 30.97 -18.09
C ALA A 604 9.25 31.33 -17.87
N GLU A 605 9.76 32.36 -18.56
CA GLU A 605 11.15 32.82 -18.44
C GLU A 605 11.48 33.26 -17.00
N TYR A 606 10.66 34.15 -16.44
CA TYR A 606 10.89 34.65 -15.07
C TYR A 606 10.66 33.55 -14.03
N ARG A 607 9.72 32.62 -14.25
CA ARG A 607 9.56 31.45 -13.37
C ARG A 607 10.82 30.58 -13.32
N MET A 608 11.45 30.33 -14.47
CA MET A 608 12.70 29.57 -14.55
C MET A 608 13.86 30.33 -13.89
N ARG A 609 13.99 31.63 -14.18
CA ARG A 609 15.00 32.49 -13.55
C ARG A 609 14.85 32.54 -12.04
N MET A 610 13.64 32.76 -11.53
CA MET A 610 13.37 32.75 -10.08
C MET A 610 13.69 31.39 -9.44
N ARG A 611 13.32 30.27 -10.10
CA ARG A 611 13.65 28.92 -9.61
C ARG A 611 15.16 28.73 -9.46
N LYS A 612 15.95 29.06 -10.50
CA LYS A 612 17.40 28.82 -10.54
C LYS A 612 18.22 29.90 -9.82
N GLU A 613 18.02 31.16 -10.18
CA GLU A 613 18.81 32.32 -9.76
C GLU A 613 18.40 32.87 -8.39
N CYS A 614 17.12 32.81 -8.02
CA CYS A 614 16.66 33.25 -6.70
C CYS A 614 16.67 32.09 -5.70
N PHE A 615 15.82 31.09 -5.88
CA PHE A 615 15.58 30.08 -4.84
C PHE A 615 16.72 29.06 -4.73
N GLY A 616 17.08 28.40 -5.83
CA GLY A 616 18.12 27.38 -5.86
C GLY A 616 19.51 27.95 -5.51
N ALA A 617 19.90 29.07 -6.14
CA ALA A 617 21.16 29.73 -5.83
C ALA A 617 21.23 30.28 -4.40
N MET A 618 20.11 30.73 -3.80
CA MET A 618 20.11 31.12 -2.39
C MET A 618 20.39 29.93 -1.46
N CYS A 619 19.75 28.78 -1.71
CA CYS A 619 20.00 27.58 -0.92
C CYS A 619 21.49 27.15 -1.02
N LYS A 620 22.07 27.18 -2.23
CA LYS A 620 23.49 26.87 -2.45
C LYS A 620 24.43 27.87 -1.75
N ARG A 621 24.18 29.19 -1.89
CA ARG A 621 25.00 30.25 -1.26
C ARG A 621 25.02 30.16 0.27
N GLN A 622 23.92 29.73 0.88
CA GLN A 622 23.76 29.64 2.32
C GLN A 622 24.15 28.26 2.89
N GLY A 623 24.61 27.32 2.05
CA GLY A 623 24.97 25.97 2.49
C GLY A 623 23.78 25.14 3.00
N ILE A 624 22.56 25.44 2.54
CA ILE A 624 21.37 24.65 2.85
C ILE A 624 21.36 23.40 1.95
N PRO A 625 21.28 22.19 2.51
CA PRO A 625 21.21 20.97 1.70
C PRO A 625 19.96 20.99 0.81
N ALA A 626 20.19 20.93 -0.51
CA ALA A 626 19.16 20.90 -1.54
C ALA A 626 19.66 20.04 -2.71
N SER A 627 18.73 19.53 -3.52
CA SER A 627 19.03 18.86 -4.79
C SER A 627 19.55 19.89 -5.82
N GLU A 628 20.40 19.44 -6.76
CA GLU A 628 21.06 20.37 -7.70
C GLU A 628 20.09 21.06 -8.66
N ASP A 629 19.08 20.32 -9.13
CA ASP A 629 17.94 20.79 -9.91
C ASP A 629 16.66 20.20 -9.32
N VAL A 630 15.86 21.05 -8.68
CA VAL A 630 14.62 20.63 -8.00
C VAL A 630 13.49 20.58 -9.02
N ASN A 631 13.04 19.38 -9.38
CA ASN A 631 11.85 19.22 -10.21
C ASN A 631 10.58 19.45 -9.36
N ILE A 632 10.02 20.66 -9.47
CA ILE A 632 8.85 21.08 -8.72
C ILE A 632 7.63 20.21 -9.01
N VAL A 633 7.50 19.76 -10.26
CA VAL A 633 6.34 18.97 -10.71
C VAL A 633 6.32 17.63 -9.99
N GLU A 634 7.45 16.92 -9.98
CA GLU A 634 7.59 15.59 -9.36
C GLU A 634 7.43 15.62 -7.83
N VAL A 635 7.85 16.71 -7.17
CA VAL A 635 7.74 16.83 -5.71
C VAL A 635 6.28 17.00 -5.26
N LEU A 636 5.48 17.76 -6.01
CA LEU A 636 4.12 18.14 -5.61
C LEU A 636 3.02 17.24 -6.18
N VAL A 637 3.26 16.58 -7.31
CA VAL A 637 2.22 15.86 -8.06
C VAL A 637 2.77 14.58 -8.67
N ASP A 638 1.97 13.53 -8.62
CA ASP A 638 2.24 12.25 -9.26
C ASP A 638 1.91 12.28 -10.76
N GLN A 639 2.56 11.41 -11.53
CA GLN A 639 2.33 11.30 -12.97
C GLN A 639 0.89 10.90 -13.34
N GLY A 640 0.19 10.20 -12.45
CA GLY A 640 -1.21 9.82 -12.65
C GLY A 640 -2.13 11.04 -12.66
N THR A 641 -1.97 11.96 -11.72
CA THR A 641 -2.73 13.22 -11.65
C THR A 641 -2.44 14.14 -12.85
N ILE A 642 -1.20 14.19 -13.34
CA ILE A 642 -0.86 14.94 -14.55
C ILE A 642 -1.61 14.36 -15.76
N GLY A 643 -1.68 13.03 -15.87
CA GLY A 643 -2.47 12.34 -16.89
C GLY A 643 -3.95 12.71 -16.84
N GLU A 644 -4.55 12.79 -15.65
CA GLU A 644 -5.94 13.23 -15.49
C GLU A 644 -6.17 14.67 -15.93
N TRP A 645 -5.26 15.59 -15.60
CA TRP A 645 -5.38 16.97 -16.06
C TRP A 645 -5.33 17.07 -17.58
N ASN A 646 -4.49 16.25 -18.23
CA ASN A 646 -4.42 16.17 -19.68
C ASN A 646 -5.74 15.68 -20.29
N LEU A 647 -6.34 14.63 -19.70
CA LEU A 647 -7.67 14.14 -20.11
C LEU A 647 -8.77 15.19 -19.89
N GLN A 648 -8.65 16.02 -18.84
CA GLN A 648 -9.54 17.15 -18.57
C GLN A 648 -9.31 18.35 -19.52
N GLY A 649 -8.44 18.23 -20.51
CA GLY A 649 -8.20 19.24 -21.55
C GLY A 649 -7.16 20.30 -21.18
N LEU A 650 -6.38 20.09 -20.12
CA LEU A 650 -5.17 20.87 -19.90
C LEU A 650 -4.08 20.38 -20.89
N PRO A 651 -3.29 21.25 -21.53
CA PRO A 651 -2.20 20.81 -22.36
C PRO A 651 -1.03 20.28 -21.53
N ALA A 652 -0.28 19.35 -22.09
CA ALA A 652 0.82 18.64 -21.42
C ALA A 652 2.13 19.44 -21.33
N ASP A 653 2.09 20.76 -21.55
CA ASP A 653 3.27 21.63 -21.46
C ASP A 653 3.62 21.96 -20.00
N GLU A 654 4.90 22.25 -19.72
CA GLU A 654 5.38 22.48 -18.35
C GLU A 654 4.68 23.69 -17.70
N LEU A 655 4.39 24.76 -18.45
CA LEU A 655 3.73 25.95 -17.91
C LEU A 655 2.29 25.65 -17.47
N SER A 656 1.53 24.93 -18.29
CA SER A 656 0.16 24.50 -17.96
C SER A 656 0.14 23.58 -16.74
N ILE A 657 1.06 22.62 -16.65
CA ILE A 657 1.18 21.73 -15.48
C ILE A 657 1.54 22.53 -14.23
N GLN A 658 2.49 23.47 -14.32
CA GLN A 658 2.82 24.39 -13.22
C GLN A 658 1.61 25.25 -12.81
N ASN A 659 0.83 25.74 -13.77
CA ASN A 659 -0.40 26.49 -13.48
C ASN A 659 -1.43 25.63 -12.76
N ALA A 660 -1.61 24.37 -13.16
CA ALA A 660 -2.48 23.43 -12.46
C ALA A 660 -2.01 23.14 -11.04
N ILE A 661 -0.69 22.99 -10.83
CA ILE A 661 -0.09 22.89 -9.48
C ILE A 661 -0.44 24.11 -8.64
N LEU A 662 -0.29 25.32 -9.18
CA LEU A 662 -0.62 26.55 -8.46
C LEU A 662 -2.11 26.61 -8.10
N VAL A 663 -3.00 26.22 -9.01
CA VAL A 663 -4.45 26.20 -8.76
C VAL A 663 -4.82 25.17 -7.68
N THR A 664 -4.18 24.00 -7.67
CA THR A 664 -4.54 22.88 -6.79
C THR A 664 -3.87 22.90 -5.42
N ARG A 665 -2.61 23.34 -5.36
CA ARG A 665 -1.79 23.31 -4.13
C ARG A 665 -1.74 24.64 -3.40
N SER A 666 -2.07 25.77 -4.03
CA SER A 666 -2.01 27.06 -3.32
C SER A 666 -3.03 27.15 -2.19
N SER A 667 -2.63 27.75 -1.07
CA SER A 667 -3.48 27.91 0.11
C SER A 667 -4.57 28.97 -0.07
N ARG A 668 -4.34 29.94 -0.95
CA ARG A 668 -5.26 31.03 -1.29
C ARG A 668 -6.02 30.68 -2.57
N TYR A 669 -7.25 31.15 -2.69
CA TYR A 669 -8.06 30.89 -3.88
C TYR A 669 -7.41 31.47 -5.15
N ALA A 670 -7.53 30.75 -6.26
CA ALA A 670 -6.88 31.08 -7.51
C ALA A 670 -7.66 32.14 -8.30
N LEU A 671 -6.95 33.20 -8.70
CA LEU A 671 -7.39 34.22 -9.65
C LEU A 671 -6.60 34.04 -10.96
N MET A 672 -7.25 33.47 -11.96
CA MET A 672 -6.62 33.04 -13.21
C MET A 672 -6.78 34.12 -14.27
N VAL A 673 -5.66 34.61 -14.79
CA VAL A 673 -5.59 35.53 -15.93
C VAL A 673 -5.63 34.70 -17.21
N ASP A 674 -6.82 34.56 -17.78
CA ASP A 674 -7.12 33.59 -18.83
C ASP A 674 -7.88 34.27 -19.99
N PRO A 675 -7.21 35.08 -20.83
CA PRO A 675 -7.85 35.73 -21.96
C PRO A 675 -8.34 34.73 -23.02
N GLN A 676 -7.74 33.54 -23.11
CA GLN A 676 -8.11 32.51 -24.08
C GLN A 676 -9.20 31.53 -23.59
N GLY A 677 -9.50 31.50 -22.28
CA GLY A 677 -10.50 30.60 -21.70
C GLY A 677 -10.02 29.15 -21.48
N GLN A 678 -8.70 28.91 -21.46
CA GLN A 678 -8.12 27.58 -21.26
C GLN A 678 -8.37 27.06 -19.83
N ALA A 679 -8.05 27.89 -18.84
CA ALA A 679 -8.25 27.55 -17.43
C ALA A 679 -9.74 27.35 -17.13
N LEU A 680 -10.59 28.20 -17.72
CA LEU A 680 -12.04 28.11 -17.59
C LEU A 680 -12.58 26.74 -18.05
N ASN A 681 -12.16 26.30 -19.23
CA ASN A 681 -12.60 25.03 -19.80
C ASN A 681 -12.08 23.84 -19.00
N TRP A 682 -10.83 23.90 -18.54
CA TRP A 682 -10.24 22.87 -17.70
C TRP A 682 -10.97 22.74 -16.35
N ILE A 683 -11.23 23.83 -15.65
CA ILE A 683 -11.94 23.80 -14.35
C ILE A 683 -13.37 23.29 -14.51
N LYS A 684 -14.08 23.67 -15.58
CA LYS A 684 -15.42 23.14 -15.87
C LYS A 684 -15.44 21.62 -16.02
N LYS A 685 -14.44 21.04 -16.71
CA LYS A 685 -14.31 19.58 -16.88
C LYS A 685 -13.83 18.89 -15.60
N LYS A 686 -12.83 19.45 -14.93
CA LYS A 686 -12.27 18.92 -13.68
C LYS A 686 -13.34 18.78 -12.59
N GLU A 687 -14.19 19.81 -12.46
CA GLU A 687 -15.20 19.90 -11.40
C GLU A 687 -16.59 19.41 -11.85
N GLU A 688 -16.72 18.85 -13.04
CA GLU A 688 -18.00 18.45 -13.63
C GLU A 688 -18.81 17.52 -12.71
N GLY A 689 -18.14 16.55 -12.08
CA GLY A 689 -18.76 15.62 -11.12
C GLY A 689 -19.25 16.31 -9.83
N ARG A 690 -18.57 17.35 -9.34
CA ARG A 690 -18.96 18.11 -8.14
C ARG A 690 -19.97 19.22 -8.45
N MET A 691 -20.03 19.67 -9.70
CA MET A 691 -20.93 20.72 -10.20
C MET A 691 -22.29 20.20 -10.68
N GLN A 692 -22.71 18.98 -10.34
CA GLN A 692 -24.06 18.46 -10.68
C GLN A 692 -25.14 19.47 -10.24
N GLY A 693 -25.74 20.17 -11.22
CA GLY A 693 -26.49 21.42 -11.04
C GLY A 693 -25.80 22.70 -11.56
N ALA A 694 -25.03 22.60 -12.65
CA ALA A 694 -24.05 23.58 -13.18
C ALA A 694 -24.47 25.08 -13.18
N LYS A 695 -25.77 25.40 -13.24
CA LYS A 695 -26.25 26.79 -13.21
C LYS A 695 -26.02 27.51 -11.87
N GLN A 696 -25.92 26.79 -10.75
CA GLN A 696 -25.72 27.41 -9.43
C GLN A 696 -24.25 27.65 -9.11
N CYS A 697 -23.34 26.88 -9.73
CA CYS A 697 -21.89 26.95 -9.50
C CYS A 697 -21.16 27.91 -10.46
N LEU A 698 -21.80 28.31 -11.57
CA LEU A 698 -21.26 29.25 -12.56
C LEU A 698 -21.93 30.61 -12.41
N THR A 699 -21.15 31.65 -12.20
CA THR A 699 -21.69 33.00 -12.02
C THR A 699 -20.73 34.09 -12.50
N THR A 700 -21.18 35.34 -12.47
CA THR A 700 -20.42 36.53 -12.85
C THR A 700 -20.56 37.53 -11.69
N MET A 701 -19.56 38.38 -11.46
CA MET A 701 -19.58 39.37 -10.37
C MET A 701 -20.81 40.30 -10.42
N SER A 702 -21.32 40.58 -11.63
CA SER A 702 -22.49 41.43 -11.87
C SER A 702 -23.83 40.75 -11.58
N SER A 703 -23.85 39.43 -11.34
CA SER A 703 -25.08 38.67 -11.16
C SER A 703 -25.81 39.10 -9.87
N PRO A 704 -27.13 39.38 -9.92
CA PRO A 704 -27.90 39.71 -8.71
C PRO A 704 -28.01 38.50 -7.76
N ARG A 705 -27.94 37.27 -8.28
CA ARG A 705 -28.04 36.01 -7.51
C ARG A 705 -26.70 35.53 -6.92
N LEU A 706 -25.64 36.33 -7.05
CA LEU A 706 -24.30 35.97 -6.57
C LEU A 706 -24.30 35.60 -5.07
N LYS A 707 -25.05 36.34 -4.26
CA LYS A 707 -25.18 36.10 -2.82
C LYS A 707 -25.78 34.72 -2.56
N ASP A 708 -26.97 34.46 -3.10
CA ASP A 708 -27.70 33.20 -2.93
C ASP A 708 -26.90 31.99 -3.44
N GLN A 709 -26.20 32.15 -4.56
CA GLN A 709 -25.33 31.10 -5.13
C GLN A 709 -24.12 30.81 -4.23
N LEU A 710 -23.50 31.85 -3.66
CA LEU A 710 -22.41 31.69 -2.70
C LEU A 710 -22.88 31.00 -1.43
N GLU A 711 -24.03 31.39 -0.88
CA GLU A 711 -24.60 30.76 0.32
C GLU A 711 -24.85 29.28 0.11
N TYR A 712 -25.48 28.92 -1.02
CA TYR A 712 -25.72 27.52 -1.37
C TYR A 712 -24.42 26.72 -1.52
N CYS A 713 -23.43 27.26 -2.26
CA CYS A 713 -22.18 26.56 -2.48
C CYS A 713 -21.36 26.40 -1.18
N LEU A 714 -21.39 27.39 -0.29
CA LEU A 714 -20.71 27.34 1.01
C LEU A 714 -21.30 26.28 1.94
N GLN A 715 -22.64 26.15 1.98
CA GLN A 715 -23.33 25.17 2.82
C GLN A 715 -23.12 23.74 2.29
N GLU A 716 -23.28 23.54 0.99
CA GLU A 716 -23.18 22.21 0.35
C GLU A 716 -21.72 21.78 0.09
N GLY A 717 -20.74 22.68 0.23
CA GLY A 717 -19.33 22.39 -0.09
C GLY A 717 -19.06 22.26 -1.60
N LYS A 718 -19.89 22.88 -2.45
CA LYS A 718 -19.74 22.83 -3.91
C LYS A 718 -18.75 23.89 -4.41
N PRO A 719 -17.99 23.61 -5.48
CA PRO A 719 -17.10 24.60 -6.07
C PRO A 719 -17.90 25.69 -6.80
N ILE A 720 -17.48 26.95 -6.68
CA ILE A 720 -18.06 28.08 -7.42
C ILE A 720 -16.99 28.74 -8.31
N LEU A 721 -17.36 29.00 -9.56
CA LEU A 721 -16.52 29.63 -10.57
C LEU A 721 -17.14 30.97 -10.97
N ILE A 722 -16.43 32.05 -10.69
CA ILE A 722 -16.83 33.41 -11.04
C ILE A 722 -16.06 33.87 -12.27
N GLU A 723 -16.79 34.07 -13.37
CA GLU A 723 -16.23 34.47 -14.65
C GLU A 723 -16.17 36.00 -14.80
N GLY A 724 -15.19 36.47 -15.58
CA GLY A 724 -15.16 37.87 -16.05
C GLY A 724 -14.85 38.89 -14.96
N VAL A 725 -14.00 38.53 -14.00
CA VAL A 725 -13.54 39.46 -12.98
C VAL A 725 -12.73 40.60 -13.62
N THR A 726 -13.12 41.84 -13.34
CA THR A 726 -12.44 43.06 -13.77
C THR A 726 -11.37 43.49 -12.76
N ASP A 727 -10.88 44.73 -12.80
CA ASP A 727 -9.87 45.21 -11.85
C ASP A 727 -10.41 45.30 -10.39
N ASP A 728 -11.70 45.63 -10.24
CA ASP A 728 -12.37 45.69 -8.93
C ASP A 728 -13.18 44.42 -8.63
N VAL A 729 -13.05 43.91 -7.40
CA VAL A 729 -13.80 42.76 -6.87
C VAL A 729 -14.85 43.25 -5.87
N ASN A 730 -16.03 42.64 -5.91
CA ASN A 730 -17.10 42.96 -4.97
C ASN A 730 -16.68 42.62 -3.51
N PRO A 731 -16.71 43.58 -2.57
CA PRO A 731 -16.33 43.37 -1.17
C PRO A 731 -17.10 42.25 -0.46
N LEU A 732 -18.26 41.84 -0.98
CA LEU A 732 -19.04 40.70 -0.48
C LEU A 732 -18.20 39.41 -0.31
N ILE A 733 -17.21 39.21 -1.18
CA ILE A 733 -16.43 37.96 -1.24
C ILE A 733 -15.18 38.05 -0.34
N ASP A 734 -14.82 39.24 0.17
CA ASP A 734 -13.62 39.43 0.98
C ASP A 734 -13.55 38.53 2.24
N PRO A 735 -14.63 38.32 3.01
CA PRO A 735 -14.60 37.40 4.15
C PRO A 735 -14.25 35.96 3.75
N ILE A 736 -14.67 35.53 2.55
CA ILE A 736 -14.37 34.22 1.98
C ILE A 736 -12.91 34.17 1.52
N LEU A 737 -12.44 35.19 0.77
CA LEU A 737 -11.07 35.25 0.26
C LEU A 737 -10.03 35.28 1.37
N GLU A 738 -10.34 35.98 2.46
CA GLU A 738 -9.49 36.04 3.64
C GLU A 738 -9.65 34.84 4.58
N LYS A 739 -10.59 33.94 4.28
CA LYS A 739 -10.92 32.77 5.12
C LYS A 739 -11.19 33.17 6.57
N GLN A 740 -12.02 34.21 6.76
CA GLN A 740 -12.46 34.68 8.09
C GLN A 740 -13.48 33.71 8.71
N ILE A 741 -13.03 32.49 8.96
CA ILE A 741 -13.87 31.38 9.43
C ILE A 741 -14.01 31.48 10.95
N LEU A 742 -15.25 31.59 11.41
CA LEU A 742 -15.64 31.58 12.82
C LEU A 742 -16.03 30.16 13.23
N ARG A 743 -15.41 29.65 14.29
CA ARG A 743 -15.77 28.35 14.86
C ARG A 743 -16.83 28.55 15.94
N LYS A 744 -18.04 28.02 15.73
CA LYS A 744 -19.09 27.93 16.76
C LYS A 744 -19.43 26.46 17.02
N GLY A 745 -18.92 25.92 18.12
CA GLY A 745 -19.03 24.49 18.44
C GLY A 745 -18.19 23.61 17.49
N LYS A 746 -18.83 22.60 16.87
CA LYS A 746 -18.19 21.73 15.86
C LYS A 746 -18.28 22.26 14.42
N LYS A 747 -19.24 23.15 14.14
CA LYS A 747 -19.48 23.71 12.81
C LYS A 747 -18.65 24.97 12.60
N LEU A 748 -18.28 25.19 11.34
CA LEU A 748 -17.55 26.38 10.88
C LEU A 748 -18.56 27.32 10.22
N PHE A 749 -18.35 28.62 10.38
CA PHE A 749 -19.24 29.64 9.85
C PHE A 749 -18.42 30.77 9.22
N VAL A 750 -18.98 31.43 8.20
CA VAL A 750 -18.43 32.65 7.60
C VAL A 750 -19.52 33.71 7.58
N ASN A 751 -19.18 34.93 7.94
CA ASN A 751 -20.09 36.06 7.81
C ASN A 751 -20.15 36.49 6.34
N LEU A 752 -21.33 36.38 5.76
CA LEU A 752 -21.61 36.85 4.41
C LEU A 752 -22.63 37.99 4.48
N SER A 753 -22.14 39.23 4.36
CA SER A 753 -22.91 40.43 4.70
C SER A 753 -23.46 40.34 6.14
N ASP A 754 -24.78 40.29 6.30
CA ASP A 754 -25.46 40.31 7.61
C ASP A 754 -25.85 38.91 8.10
N GLN A 755 -25.54 37.85 7.34
CA GLN A 755 -25.91 36.48 7.68
C GLN A 755 -24.69 35.61 7.97
N LEU A 756 -24.83 34.80 9.01
CA LEU A 756 -23.83 33.82 9.43
C LEU A 756 -24.12 32.49 8.69
N VAL A 757 -23.33 32.19 7.68
CA VAL A 757 -23.52 31.03 6.79
C VAL A 757 -22.61 29.89 7.24
N GLU A 758 -23.12 28.65 7.23
CA GLU A 758 -22.31 27.47 7.52
C GLU A 758 -21.25 27.26 6.42
N PHE A 759 -20.01 27.04 6.83
CA PHE A 759 -18.87 26.84 5.95
C PHE A 759 -18.48 25.36 5.91
N ASN A 760 -18.61 24.74 4.74
CA ASN A 760 -18.08 23.41 4.50
C ASN A 760 -16.61 23.48 4.02
N PRO A 761 -15.67 22.75 4.66
CA PRO A 761 -14.26 22.69 4.24
C PRO A 761 -14.01 22.29 2.78
N ASP A 762 -14.91 21.54 2.15
CA ASP A 762 -14.77 21.09 0.75
C ASP A 762 -15.03 22.20 -0.28
N PHE A 763 -15.57 23.34 0.16
CA PHE A 763 -15.85 24.50 -0.69
C PHE A 763 -14.59 25.07 -1.35
N THR A 764 -14.65 25.26 -2.67
CA THR A 764 -13.56 25.83 -3.47
C THR A 764 -14.05 26.98 -4.33
N LEU A 765 -13.35 28.11 -4.31
CA LEU A 765 -13.63 29.29 -5.13
C LEU A 765 -12.58 29.45 -6.24
N TYR A 766 -13.05 29.61 -7.47
CA TYR A 766 -12.23 29.90 -8.64
C TYR A 766 -12.65 31.23 -9.27
N LEU A 767 -11.68 32.10 -9.56
CA LEU A 767 -11.91 33.38 -10.22
C LEU A 767 -11.18 33.41 -11.57
N THR A 768 -11.84 33.87 -12.63
CA THR A 768 -11.20 34.04 -13.95
C THR A 768 -11.38 35.47 -14.46
N THR A 769 -10.35 36.01 -15.11
CA THR A 769 -10.42 37.26 -15.88
C THR A 769 -10.09 37.02 -17.35
N LYS A 770 -10.78 37.76 -18.22
CA LYS A 770 -10.52 37.78 -19.67
C LYS A 770 -9.53 38.88 -20.07
N LEU A 771 -9.16 39.76 -19.15
CA LEU A 771 -8.21 40.83 -19.41
C LEU A 771 -6.79 40.23 -19.50
N ALA A 772 -6.05 40.56 -20.56
CA ALA A 772 -4.70 40.02 -20.76
C ALA A 772 -3.63 40.68 -19.87
N ASN A 773 -3.85 41.93 -19.45
CA ASN A 773 -2.98 42.66 -18.53
C ASN A 773 -3.83 43.42 -17.50
N PRO A 774 -4.46 42.72 -16.53
CA PRO A 774 -5.26 43.34 -15.49
C PRO A 774 -4.37 44.09 -14.48
N HIS A 775 -4.89 45.16 -13.89
CA HIS A 775 -4.20 45.89 -12.82
C HIS A 775 -4.90 45.63 -11.48
N PHE A 776 -4.59 44.47 -10.88
CA PHE A 776 -5.14 44.11 -9.57
C PHE A 776 -4.48 44.90 -8.46
N SER A 777 -5.28 45.37 -7.49
CA SER A 777 -4.75 46.05 -6.32
C SER A 777 -3.81 45.13 -5.50
N PRO A 778 -2.82 45.71 -4.78
CA PRO A 778 -1.96 44.93 -3.88
C PRO A 778 -2.75 44.14 -2.82
N GLU A 779 -3.91 44.64 -2.43
CA GLU A 779 -4.80 43.98 -1.47
C GLU A 779 -5.43 42.72 -2.06
N LEU A 780 -5.92 42.78 -3.30
CA LEU A 780 -6.47 41.61 -3.98
C LEU A 780 -5.38 40.56 -4.24
N SER A 781 -4.18 41.00 -4.66
CA SER A 781 -3.02 40.12 -4.88
C SER A 781 -2.52 39.46 -3.58
N ALA A 782 -2.75 40.09 -2.43
CA ALA A 782 -2.47 39.50 -1.12
C ALA A 782 -3.52 38.43 -0.73
N LYS A 783 -4.79 38.62 -1.09
CA LYS A 783 -5.91 37.71 -0.76
C LYS A 783 -5.97 36.48 -1.68
N CYS A 784 -5.71 36.64 -2.97
CA CYS A 784 -5.79 35.57 -3.97
C CYS A 784 -4.41 35.19 -4.51
N THR A 785 -4.25 33.96 -5.00
CA THR A 785 -3.10 33.58 -5.83
C THR A 785 -3.38 33.96 -7.26
N VAL A 786 -2.69 34.99 -7.78
CA VAL A 786 -2.80 35.37 -9.20
C VAL A 786 -1.98 34.39 -10.04
N ILE A 787 -2.59 33.80 -11.06
CA ILE A 787 -1.96 32.81 -11.93
C ILE A 787 -2.13 33.25 -13.38
N ASP A 788 -1.00 33.41 -14.07
CA ASP A 788 -0.98 33.77 -15.49
C ASP A 788 -1.19 32.52 -16.37
N PHE A 789 -2.35 32.43 -17.01
CA PHE A 789 -2.69 31.43 -18.03
C PHE A 789 -2.55 32.00 -19.46
N THR A 790 -1.96 33.19 -19.63
CA THR A 790 -1.71 33.75 -20.97
C THR A 790 -0.80 32.82 -21.76
N VAL A 791 -1.28 32.44 -22.94
CA VAL A 791 -0.52 31.60 -23.86
C VAL A 791 0.68 32.40 -24.41
N THR A 792 1.90 31.89 -24.23
CA THR A 792 3.14 32.59 -24.60
C THR A 792 3.65 32.18 -25.99
N GLN A 793 4.26 33.12 -26.70
CA GLN A 793 4.88 32.90 -28.02
C GLN A 793 6.33 32.40 -27.92
N GLU A 794 6.95 32.48 -26.75
CA GLU A 794 8.39 32.62 -26.62
C GLU A 794 9.19 31.40 -27.10
N VAL A 795 9.79 31.54 -28.29
CA VAL A 795 10.69 30.60 -28.96
C VAL A 795 12.04 30.63 -28.24
N ARG A 796 12.36 29.59 -27.46
CA ARG A 796 13.75 29.41 -27.00
C ARG A 796 14.44 28.36 -27.85
N LEU A 797 15.70 28.64 -28.20
CA LEU A 797 16.66 27.81 -28.93
C LEU A 797 16.94 26.39 -28.35
N SER A 798 16.18 25.94 -27.36
CA SER A 798 16.26 24.58 -26.80
C SER A 798 15.34 23.67 -27.62
N LEU A 799 15.94 22.75 -28.39
CA LEU A 799 15.28 21.72 -29.21
C LEU A 799 14.31 20.77 -28.44
N ARG A 800 14.05 20.99 -27.15
CA ARG A 800 13.26 20.07 -26.31
C ARG A 800 11.97 20.64 -25.71
N ASP A 801 11.76 21.95 -25.72
CA ASP A 801 10.63 22.57 -25.02
C ASP A 801 9.65 23.21 -26.01
N SER A 802 8.76 22.40 -26.58
CA SER A 802 7.74 22.86 -27.52
C SER A 802 6.66 23.71 -26.83
N LEU A 803 6.38 24.87 -27.44
CA LEU A 803 5.42 25.90 -27.03
C LEU A 803 4.00 25.36 -26.74
N GLY A 804 3.32 25.93 -25.74
CA GLY A 804 1.95 25.54 -25.37
C GLY A 804 0.94 25.65 -26.52
N LEU A 805 0.91 26.77 -27.27
CA LEU A 805 0.01 26.92 -28.42
C LEU A 805 0.41 26.04 -29.59
N GLU A 806 1.71 25.92 -29.85
CA GLU A 806 2.20 25.08 -30.95
C GLU A 806 1.79 23.62 -30.71
N GLN A 807 1.93 23.13 -29.49
CA GLN A 807 1.52 21.78 -29.13
C GLN A 807 0.01 21.57 -29.27
N GLN A 808 -0.80 22.57 -28.90
CA GLN A 808 -2.26 22.55 -29.11
C GLN A 808 -2.62 22.52 -30.59
N LEU A 809 -1.99 23.37 -31.41
CA LEU A 809 -2.20 23.41 -32.86
C LEU A 809 -1.73 22.12 -33.52
N LEU A 810 -0.62 21.54 -33.07
CA LEU A 810 -0.10 20.27 -33.58
C LEU A 810 -1.10 19.13 -33.35
N GLY A 811 -1.62 18.98 -32.13
CA GLY A 811 -2.69 18.01 -31.85
C GLY A 811 -3.93 18.25 -32.72
N ARG A 812 -4.30 19.52 -32.95
CA ARG A 812 -5.43 19.87 -33.83
C ARG A 812 -5.19 19.49 -35.30
N VAL A 813 -4.02 19.79 -35.87
CA VAL A 813 -3.67 19.37 -37.25
C VAL A 813 -3.76 17.86 -37.39
N LEU A 814 -3.19 17.13 -36.43
CA LEU A 814 -3.18 15.67 -36.45
C LEU A 814 -4.58 15.07 -36.33
N SER A 815 -5.44 15.65 -35.49
CA SER A 815 -6.84 15.23 -35.37
C SER A 815 -7.61 15.31 -36.69
N MET A 816 -7.21 16.23 -37.58
CA MET A 816 -7.83 16.42 -38.89
C MET A 816 -7.17 15.58 -40.00
N GLU A 817 -5.83 15.51 -40.04
CA GLU A 817 -5.07 14.82 -41.09
C GLU A 817 -4.93 13.32 -40.82
N GLN A 818 -4.64 12.94 -39.57
CA GLN A 818 -4.35 11.57 -39.14
C GLN A 818 -5.11 11.24 -37.84
N ARG A 819 -6.44 11.30 -37.90
CA ARG A 819 -7.32 11.05 -36.76
C ARG A 819 -7.01 9.75 -36.01
N SER A 820 -6.68 8.67 -36.73
CA SER A 820 -6.34 7.38 -36.12
C SER A 820 -5.10 7.43 -35.22
N LEU A 821 -4.13 8.29 -35.55
CA LEU A 821 -2.90 8.47 -34.77
C LEU A 821 -3.20 9.20 -33.46
N GLU A 822 -4.05 10.23 -33.50
CA GLU A 822 -4.47 11.00 -32.32
C GLU A 822 -5.38 10.18 -31.39
N GLU A 823 -6.31 9.39 -31.95
CA GLU A 823 -7.13 8.45 -31.17
C GLU A 823 -6.26 7.38 -30.50
N SER A 824 -5.27 6.84 -31.23
CA SER A 824 -4.30 5.89 -30.66
C SER A 824 -3.46 6.50 -29.54
N LEU A 825 -3.06 7.77 -29.67
CA LEU A 825 -2.32 8.50 -28.64
C LEU A 825 -3.17 8.73 -27.39
N ASN A 826 -4.43 9.13 -27.53
CA ASN A 826 -5.33 9.34 -26.39
C ASN A 826 -5.59 8.04 -25.63
N LEU A 827 -5.86 6.94 -26.34
CA LEU A 827 -6.02 5.61 -25.73
C LEU A 827 -4.73 5.17 -25.03
N LEU A 828 -3.57 5.38 -25.65
CA LEU A 828 -2.27 5.06 -25.07
C LEU A 828 -2.00 5.90 -23.81
N MET A 829 -2.37 7.18 -23.81
CA MET A 829 -2.23 8.05 -22.63
C MET A 829 -3.14 7.62 -21.48
N GLU A 830 -4.38 7.24 -21.77
CA GLU A 830 -5.32 6.70 -20.77
C GLU A 830 -4.79 5.38 -20.19
N GLU A 831 -4.30 4.48 -21.05
CA GLU A 831 -3.71 3.21 -20.65
C GLU A 831 -2.45 3.42 -19.78
N VAL A 832 -1.54 4.31 -20.20
CA VAL A 832 -0.33 4.65 -19.41
C VAL A 832 -0.70 5.25 -18.06
N THR A 833 -1.70 6.14 -18.01
CA THR A 833 -2.14 6.77 -16.76
C THR A 833 -2.73 5.73 -15.80
N SER A 834 -3.62 4.87 -16.31
CA SER A 834 -4.23 3.77 -15.55
C SER A 834 -3.18 2.77 -15.05
N ASN A 835 -2.27 2.34 -15.94
CA ASN A 835 -1.19 1.41 -15.61
C ASN A 835 -0.20 1.99 -14.59
N THR A 836 0.13 3.29 -14.69
CA THR A 836 1.04 3.94 -13.73
C THR A 836 0.41 4.00 -12.33
N LYS A 837 -0.88 4.36 -12.23
CA LYS A 837 -1.63 4.32 -10.96
C LYS A 837 -1.73 2.91 -10.41
N ALA A 838 -2.02 1.93 -11.27
CA ALA A 838 -2.09 0.53 -10.88
C ALA A 838 -0.74 0.03 -10.34
N LEU A 839 0.39 0.42 -10.96
CA LEU A 839 1.73 0.04 -10.50
C LEU A 839 2.03 0.62 -9.11
N GLN A 840 1.75 1.90 -8.89
CA GLN A 840 1.93 2.53 -7.57
C GLN A 840 1.08 1.86 -6.49
N ALA A 841 -0.20 1.61 -6.79
CA ALA A 841 -1.10 0.93 -5.85
C ALA A 841 -0.66 -0.51 -5.53
N LEU A 842 -0.11 -1.24 -6.51
CA LEU A 842 0.42 -2.59 -6.28
C LEU A 842 1.69 -2.57 -5.42
N ASP A 843 2.59 -1.58 -5.63
CA ASP A 843 3.80 -1.40 -4.82
C ASP A 843 3.45 -1.04 -3.37
N ASP A 844 2.49 -0.11 -3.17
CA ASP A 844 2.00 0.27 -1.84
C ASP A 844 1.33 -0.91 -1.12
N GLN A 845 0.50 -1.68 -1.83
CA GLN A 845 -0.12 -2.89 -1.29
C GLN A 845 0.94 -3.94 -0.89
N LEU A 846 1.99 -4.11 -1.70
CA LEU A 846 3.07 -5.05 -1.42
C LEU A 846 3.83 -4.66 -0.14
N LEU A 847 4.17 -3.38 0.00
CA LEU A 847 4.83 -2.82 1.20
C LEU A 847 3.93 -2.86 2.44
N GLU A 848 2.65 -2.54 2.29
CA GLU A 848 1.68 -2.56 3.39
C GLU A 848 1.47 -3.99 3.92
N ARG A 849 1.32 -4.97 3.02
CA ARG A 849 1.16 -6.39 3.39
C ARG A 849 2.42 -6.94 4.05
N LEU A 850 3.59 -6.58 3.54
CA LEU A 850 4.87 -6.96 4.15
C LEU A 850 5.10 -6.30 5.50
N SER A 851 4.68 -5.05 5.72
CA SER A 851 4.87 -4.36 7.01
C SER A 851 3.86 -4.84 8.08
N LYS A 852 2.60 -5.06 7.71
CA LYS A 852 1.53 -5.48 8.63
C LYS A 852 1.60 -6.94 9.11
N SER A 853 2.28 -7.83 8.41
CA SER A 853 2.41 -9.23 8.84
C SER A 853 3.10 -9.33 10.21
N GLN A 854 2.47 -9.97 11.19
CA GLN A 854 3.08 -10.18 12.50
C GLN A 854 3.63 -11.61 12.58
N GLY A 855 4.90 -11.76 12.99
CA GLY A 855 5.56 -13.06 13.07
C GLY A 855 6.41 -13.42 11.85
N ASN A 856 6.71 -14.71 11.69
CA ASN A 856 7.57 -15.19 10.61
C ASN A 856 6.81 -15.18 9.27
N LEU A 857 7.39 -14.54 8.26
CA LEU A 857 6.84 -14.47 6.90
C LEU A 857 6.58 -15.85 6.30
N LEU A 858 7.34 -16.86 6.73
CA LEU A 858 7.32 -18.21 6.17
C LEU A 858 6.17 -19.09 6.67
N ASP A 859 5.45 -18.66 7.71
CA ASP A 859 4.32 -19.42 8.26
C ASP A 859 2.97 -19.01 7.67
N ASP A 860 2.88 -17.82 7.03
CA ASP A 860 1.68 -17.33 6.37
C ASP A 860 1.70 -17.67 4.87
N THR A 861 1.20 -18.85 4.52
CA THR A 861 1.20 -19.34 3.13
C THR A 861 0.31 -18.53 2.20
N GLU A 862 -0.78 -17.94 2.73
CA GLU A 862 -1.69 -17.10 1.94
C GLU A 862 -0.99 -15.80 1.54
N LEU A 863 -0.25 -15.18 2.47
CA LEU A 863 0.52 -13.98 2.19
C LEU A 863 1.58 -14.20 1.10
N ILE A 864 2.26 -15.35 1.10
CA ILE A 864 3.27 -15.69 0.08
C ILE A 864 2.64 -15.77 -1.32
N GLU A 865 1.48 -16.40 -1.43
CA GLU A 865 0.77 -16.53 -2.70
C GLU A 865 0.27 -15.16 -3.21
N VAL A 866 -0.29 -14.35 -2.31
CA VAL A 866 -0.74 -12.98 -2.63
C VAL A 866 0.44 -12.12 -3.08
N LEU A 867 1.58 -12.16 -2.38
CA LEU A 867 2.79 -11.41 -2.76
C LEU A 867 3.33 -11.84 -4.13
N GLY A 868 3.32 -13.15 -4.42
CA GLY A 868 3.69 -13.68 -5.73
C GLY A 868 2.78 -13.16 -6.85
N ASN A 869 1.47 -13.18 -6.63
CA ASN A 869 0.47 -12.67 -7.58
C ASN A 869 0.58 -11.16 -7.80
N THR A 870 0.78 -10.38 -6.73
CA THR A 870 0.99 -8.92 -6.81
C THR A 870 2.24 -8.58 -7.61
N LYS A 871 3.35 -9.30 -7.38
CA LYS A 871 4.60 -9.07 -8.12
C LYS A 871 4.49 -9.48 -9.59
N ALA A 872 3.79 -10.57 -9.90
CA ALA A 872 3.54 -10.99 -11.28
C ALA A 872 2.75 -9.92 -12.06
N LYS A 873 1.69 -9.37 -11.44
CA LYS A 873 0.91 -8.26 -12.01
C LYS A 873 1.76 -7.00 -12.18
N ALA A 874 2.56 -6.61 -11.19
CA ALA A 874 3.44 -5.44 -11.29
C ALA A 874 4.42 -5.57 -12.47
N LYS A 875 5.01 -6.76 -12.68
CA LYS A 875 5.91 -7.03 -13.81
C LYS A 875 5.20 -6.96 -15.17
N GLU A 876 3.94 -7.42 -15.25
CA GLU A 876 3.13 -7.29 -16.46
C GLU A 876 2.84 -5.82 -16.78
N VAL A 877 2.46 -5.04 -15.77
CA VAL A 877 2.20 -3.60 -15.92
C VAL A 877 3.47 -2.84 -16.30
N GLU A 878 4.62 -3.17 -15.70
CA GLU A 878 5.91 -2.57 -16.06
C GLU A 878 6.28 -2.84 -17.53
N LYS A 879 6.02 -4.06 -18.03
CA LYS A 879 6.20 -4.39 -19.44
C LYS A 879 5.28 -3.57 -20.33
N LYS A 880 3.99 -3.48 -20.00
CA LYS A 880 3.03 -2.65 -20.76
C LYS A 880 3.44 -1.17 -20.80
N LEU A 881 3.98 -0.65 -19.70
CA LEU A 881 4.49 0.73 -19.66
C LEU A 881 5.69 0.94 -20.58
N LYS A 882 6.63 -0.02 -20.66
CA LYS A 882 7.76 0.04 -21.61
C LYS A 882 7.28 -0.02 -23.06
N ASP A 883 6.41 -0.97 -23.38
CA ASP A 883 5.82 -1.11 -24.72
C ASP A 883 5.05 0.17 -25.11
N ALA A 884 4.36 0.79 -24.15
CA ALA A 884 3.65 2.04 -24.37
C ALA A 884 4.58 3.24 -24.57
N GLN A 885 5.74 3.29 -23.89
CA GLN A 885 6.74 4.33 -24.11
C GLN A 885 7.34 4.26 -25.52
N GLU A 886 7.68 3.06 -26.01
CA GLU A 886 8.18 2.86 -27.37
C GLU A 886 7.15 3.30 -28.42
N LYS A 887 5.89 2.87 -28.27
CA LYS A 887 4.79 3.32 -29.14
C LYS A 887 4.60 4.84 -29.09
N LYS A 888 4.74 5.46 -27.91
CA LYS A 888 4.63 6.92 -27.76
C LYS A 888 5.74 7.64 -28.52
N LEU A 889 6.97 7.10 -28.52
CA LEU A 889 8.08 7.66 -29.30
C LEU A 889 7.80 7.57 -30.80
N GLU A 890 7.38 6.40 -31.31
CA GLU A 890 7.03 6.21 -32.71
C GLU A 890 5.89 7.13 -33.17
N ILE A 891 4.87 7.31 -32.33
CA ILE A 891 3.78 8.25 -32.59
C ILE A 891 4.33 9.67 -32.66
N ASN A 892 5.14 10.08 -31.68
CA ASN A 892 5.72 11.43 -31.64
C ASN A 892 6.57 11.72 -32.88
N GLU A 893 7.38 10.79 -33.37
CA GLU A 893 8.15 10.97 -34.62
C GLU A 893 7.26 11.31 -35.83
N LYS A 894 6.08 10.69 -35.91
CA LYS A 894 5.09 11.01 -36.96
C LYS A 894 4.44 12.38 -36.72
N ARG A 895 4.22 12.76 -35.46
CA ARG A 895 3.71 14.10 -35.10
C ARG A 895 4.67 15.20 -35.49
N GLU A 896 5.97 15.00 -35.27
CA GLU A 896 7.03 15.99 -35.58
C GLU A 896 7.01 16.43 -37.05
N GLN A 897 6.58 15.58 -37.97
CA GLN A 897 6.46 15.92 -39.40
C GLN A 897 5.49 17.10 -39.64
N TYR A 898 4.47 17.26 -38.80
CA TYR A 898 3.47 18.33 -38.91
C TYR A 898 3.79 19.56 -38.04
N ARG A 899 4.85 19.53 -37.24
CA ARG A 899 5.28 20.65 -36.39
C ARG A 899 5.42 21.98 -37.15
N PRO A 900 5.98 22.03 -38.37
CA PRO A 900 6.09 23.30 -39.11
C PRO A 900 4.75 24.01 -39.34
N VAL A 901 3.65 23.26 -39.50
CA VAL A 901 2.30 23.83 -39.62
C VAL A 901 1.89 24.51 -38.31
N ALA A 902 2.12 23.84 -37.19
CA ALA A 902 1.80 24.35 -35.87
C ALA A 902 2.65 25.57 -35.50
N THR A 903 3.95 25.54 -35.76
CA THR A 903 4.86 26.68 -35.56
C THR A 903 4.40 27.88 -36.38
N ARG A 904 4.05 27.67 -37.66
CA ARG A 904 3.51 28.74 -38.52
C ARG A 904 2.21 29.30 -37.97
N GLY A 905 1.28 28.44 -37.56
CA GLY A 905 0.00 28.84 -36.98
C GLY A 905 0.19 29.68 -35.72
N SER A 906 1.11 29.27 -34.85
CA SER A 906 1.44 30.01 -33.62
C SER A 906 1.94 31.42 -33.95
N VAL A 907 2.92 31.55 -34.86
CA VAL A 907 3.43 32.86 -35.32
C VAL A 907 2.31 33.76 -35.84
N LEU A 908 1.41 33.22 -36.67
CA LEU A 908 0.29 33.98 -37.25
C LEU A 908 -0.72 34.44 -36.19
N TYR A 909 -1.04 33.59 -35.22
CA TYR A 909 -1.93 33.96 -34.11
C TYR A 909 -1.35 35.12 -33.30
N PHE A 910 -0.08 35.05 -32.92
CA PHE A 910 0.52 36.13 -32.13
C PHE A 910 0.70 37.42 -32.92
N CYS A 911 0.98 37.35 -34.22
CA CYS A 911 0.89 38.52 -35.09
C CYS A 911 -0.50 39.17 -35.03
N MET A 912 -1.57 38.37 -35.06
CA MET A 912 -2.94 38.88 -34.95
C MET A 912 -3.18 39.54 -33.58
N VAL A 913 -2.73 38.92 -32.49
CA VAL A 913 -2.89 39.46 -31.13
C VAL A 913 -2.12 40.77 -30.96
N GLU A 914 -0.88 40.86 -31.44
CA GLU A 914 -0.08 42.08 -31.33
C GLU A 914 -0.64 43.26 -32.13
N MET A 915 -1.41 43.01 -33.20
CA MET A 915 -2.11 44.09 -33.89
C MET A 915 -3.11 44.82 -32.97
N SER A 916 -3.61 44.17 -31.91
CA SER A 916 -4.46 44.84 -30.91
C SER A 916 -3.72 45.93 -30.13
N LEU A 917 -2.39 45.86 -30.02
CA LEU A 917 -1.55 46.90 -29.41
C LEU A 917 -1.40 48.11 -30.34
N VAL A 918 -1.51 47.92 -31.65
CA VAL A 918 -1.50 49.01 -32.64
C VAL A 918 -2.84 49.75 -32.63
N CYS A 919 -3.95 49.01 -32.57
CA CYS A 919 -5.29 49.55 -32.42
C CYS A 919 -6.15 48.58 -31.62
N TRP A 920 -6.78 49.07 -30.55
CA TRP A 920 -7.63 48.27 -29.67
C TRP A 920 -8.80 47.56 -30.39
N MET A 921 -9.22 48.07 -31.56
CA MET A 921 -10.27 47.46 -32.39
C MET A 921 -9.86 46.15 -33.06
N TYR A 922 -8.55 45.87 -33.20
CA TYR A 922 -8.04 44.64 -33.85
C TYR A 922 -7.99 43.43 -32.91
N ASN A 923 -8.83 43.43 -31.89
CA ASN A 923 -8.93 42.32 -30.97
C ASN A 923 -9.62 41.13 -31.64
N SER A 924 -9.05 39.94 -31.51
CA SER A 924 -9.56 38.71 -32.13
C SER A 924 -9.31 37.54 -31.18
N SER A 925 -10.27 36.62 -31.11
CA SER A 925 -10.19 35.51 -30.15
C SER A 925 -9.39 34.33 -30.71
N LEU A 926 -8.83 33.52 -29.82
CA LEU A 926 -8.19 32.27 -30.22
C LEU A 926 -9.18 31.31 -30.91
N ALA A 927 -10.43 31.27 -30.45
CA ALA A 927 -11.48 30.44 -31.06
C ALA A 927 -11.73 30.79 -32.54
N GLN A 928 -11.77 32.08 -32.88
CA GLN A 928 -11.90 32.54 -34.27
C GLN A 928 -10.68 32.15 -35.10
N PHE A 929 -9.48 32.29 -34.54
CA PHE A 929 -8.25 31.86 -35.22
C PHE A 929 -8.25 30.36 -35.50
N LEU A 930 -8.64 29.53 -34.53
CA LEU A 930 -8.72 28.08 -34.66
C LEU A 930 -9.72 27.65 -35.74
N GLU A 931 -10.84 28.36 -35.89
CA GLU A 931 -11.78 28.12 -36.99
C GLU A 931 -11.14 28.42 -38.36
N GLN A 932 -10.39 29.53 -38.48
CA GLN A 932 -9.65 29.84 -39.71
C GLN A 932 -8.54 28.83 -40.00
N PHE A 933 -7.90 28.30 -38.95
CA PHE A 933 -6.88 27.26 -39.04
C PHE A 933 -7.45 25.96 -39.61
N ASP A 934 -8.58 25.49 -39.08
CA ASP A 934 -9.27 24.29 -39.57
C ASP A 934 -9.75 24.46 -41.02
N LEU A 935 -10.30 25.64 -41.34
CA LEU A 935 -10.72 25.97 -42.70
C LEU A 935 -9.55 25.96 -43.68
N ALA A 936 -8.36 26.43 -43.26
CA ALA A 936 -7.16 26.40 -44.10
C ALA A 936 -6.70 24.97 -44.40
N ILE A 937 -6.70 24.09 -43.39
CA ILE A 937 -6.35 22.67 -43.56
C ILE A 937 -7.31 21.99 -44.52
N HIS A 938 -8.62 22.22 -44.35
CA HIS A 938 -9.65 21.64 -45.24
C HIS A 938 -9.58 22.15 -46.67
N ARG A 939 -9.25 23.44 -46.89
CA ARG A 939 -9.17 24.05 -48.24
C ARG A 939 -7.86 23.78 -48.96
N SER A 940 -6.80 23.47 -48.22
CA SER A 940 -5.48 23.20 -48.80
C SER A 940 -5.49 21.93 -49.67
N GLU A 941 -4.75 21.94 -50.76
CA GLU A 941 -4.66 20.82 -51.70
C GLU A 941 -3.99 19.59 -51.04
N LYS A 942 -4.64 18.43 -51.14
CA LYS A 942 -4.09 17.17 -50.63
C LYS A 942 -2.93 16.71 -51.53
N ALA A 943 -1.78 16.42 -50.93
CA ALA A 943 -0.58 15.98 -51.65
C ALA A 943 0.13 14.85 -50.89
N GLN A 944 0.87 13.99 -51.61
CA GLN A 944 1.82 13.03 -51.04
C GLN A 944 3.20 13.24 -51.68
N PRO A 945 4.32 13.07 -50.96
CA PRO A 945 4.47 12.64 -49.55
C PRO A 945 4.16 13.75 -48.51
N THR A 946 4.11 13.40 -47.22
CA THR A 946 3.73 14.28 -46.09
C THR A 946 4.40 15.66 -46.11
N HIS A 947 5.69 15.72 -46.45
CA HIS A 947 6.42 16.99 -46.57
C HIS A 947 5.74 17.99 -47.53
N LYS A 948 5.30 17.52 -48.71
CA LYS A 948 4.58 18.37 -49.68
C LYS A 948 3.21 18.79 -49.15
N ARG A 949 2.52 17.93 -48.39
CA ARG A 949 1.25 18.28 -47.74
C ARG A 949 1.45 19.41 -46.72
N VAL A 950 2.50 19.32 -45.90
CA VAL A 950 2.85 20.33 -44.88
C VAL A 950 3.11 21.69 -45.52
N GLU A 951 3.91 21.74 -46.59
CA GLU A 951 4.19 22.97 -47.33
C GLU A 951 2.91 23.63 -47.87
N ARG A 952 2.01 22.84 -48.48
CA ARG A 952 0.73 23.34 -49.01
C ARG A 952 -0.22 23.84 -47.90
N ILE A 953 -0.23 23.18 -46.74
CA ILE A 953 -1.02 23.65 -45.60
C ILE A 953 -0.45 24.97 -45.08
N VAL A 954 0.87 25.10 -44.95
CA VAL A 954 1.56 26.33 -44.49
C VAL A 954 1.22 27.51 -45.40
N ASP A 955 1.26 27.33 -46.72
CA ASP A 955 0.94 28.38 -47.69
C ASP A 955 -0.54 28.79 -47.62
N ALA A 956 -1.44 27.79 -47.64
CA ALA A 956 -2.88 28.03 -47.56
C ALA A 956 -3.27 28.71 -46.24
N LEU A 957 -2.67 28.29 -45.13
CA LEU A 957 -2.88 28.88 -43.80
C LEU A 957 -2.43 30.34 -43.74
N THR A 958 -1.21 30.61 -44.22
CA THR A 958 -0.65 31.97 -44.25
C THR A 958 -1.55 32.89 -45.06
N TYR A 959 -1.99 32.45 -46.25
CA TYR A 959 -2.88 33.23 -47.11
C TYR A 959 -4.28 33.42 -46.51
N GLN A 960 -4.87 32.37 -45.93
CA GLN A 960 -6.21 32.42 -45.33
C GLN A 960 -6.26 33.38 -44.13
N VAL A 961 -5.30 33.28 -43.21
CA VAL A 961 -5.21 34.17 -42.04
C VAL A 961 -4.92 35.61 -42.48
N TYR A 962 -3.98 35.81 -43.41
CA TYR A 962 -3.70 37.14 -43.97
C TYR A 962 -4.95 37.78 -44.57
N ARG A 963 -5.71 37.05 -45.39
CA ARG A 963 -6.95 37.54 -45.99
C ARG A 963 -8.02 37.84 -44.96
N TYR A 964 -8.13 37.01 -43.91
CA TYR A 964 -9.10 37.20 -42.84
C TYR A 964 -8.81 38.49 -42.06
N VAL A 965 -7.57 38.67 -41.59
CA VAL A 965 -7.17 39.84 -40.79
C VAL A 965 -7.29 41.13 -41.62
N ASN A 966 -6.86 41.12 -42.88
CA ASN A 966 -6.95 42.30 -43.76
C ASN A 966 -8.36 42.79 -44.06
N ARG A 967 -9.40 41.98 -43.84
CA ARG A 967 -10.79 42.45 -43.94
C ARG A 967 -11.16 43.41 -42.80
N GLY A 968 -10.54 43.26 -41.63
CA GLY A 968 -10.77 44.11 -40.45
C GLY A 968 -9.76 45.24 -40.27
N LEU A 969 -8.61 45.18 -40.94
CA LEU A 969 -7.58 46.22 -40.84
C LEU A 969 -7.90 47.47 -41.67
N PHE A 970 -7.53 48.64 -41.14
CA PHE A 970 -7.51 49.88 -41.90
C PHE A 970 -6.41 49.83 -42.97
N GLU A 971 -6.62 50.50 -44.11
CA GLU A 971 -5.68 50.48 -45.25
C GLU A 971 -4.24 50.81 -44.83
N ARG A 972 -4.07 51.82 -43.98
CA ARG A 972 -2.77 52.24 -43.44
C ARG A 972 -2.00 51.14 -42.69
N HIS A 973 -2.70 50.15 -42.12
CA HIS A 973 -2.10 49.11 -41.27
C HIS A 973 -1.91 47.77 -41.99
N LYS A 974 -2.43 47.59 -43.21
CA LYS A 974 -2.31 46.34 -43.97
C LYS A 974 -0.85 46.01 -44.29
N THR A 975 -0.09 47.00 -44.75
CA THR A 975 1.35 46.82 -45.04
C THR A 975 2.16 46.57 -43.78
N THR A 976 1.81 47.21 -42.66
CA THR A 976 2.43 46.97 -41.35
C THR A 976 2.25 45.53 -40.91
N PHE A 977 1.03 44.99 -41.04
CA PHE A 977 0.74 43.61 -40.71
C PHE A 977 1.52 42.62 -41.61
N LEU A 978 1.58 42.89 -42.92
CA LEU A 978 2.38 42.07 -43.85
C LEU A 978 3.87 42.05 -43.46
N MET A 979 4.44 43.21 -43.17
CA MET A 979 5.85 43.33 -42.75
C MET A 979 6.09 42.60 -41.43
N MET A 980 5.17 42.71 -40.48
CA MET A 980 5.26 42.03 -39.18
C MET A 980 5.23 40.51 -39.35
N VAL A 981 4.30 39.98 -40.15
CA VAL A 981 4.21 38.54 -40.45
C VAL A 981 5.49 38.04 -41.13
N ALA A 982 5.98 38.74 -42.17
CA ALA A 982 7.19 38.34 -42.88
C ALA A 982 8.43 38.32 -41.97
N THR A 983 8.59 39.36 -41.16
CA THR A 983 9.72 39.47 -40.23
C THR A 983 9.67 38.40 -39.14
N LYS A 984 8.50 38.17 -38.52
CA LYS A 984 8.34 37.14 -37.48
C LYS A 984 8.53 35.72 -37.99
N VAL A 985 8.09 35.43 -39.21
CA VAL A 985 8.35 34.15 -39.86
C VAL A 985 9.85 33.90 -40.00
N LEU A 986 10.60 34.89 -40.47
CA LEU A 986 12.05 34.78 -40.67
C LEU A 986 12.82 34.73 -39.34
N LEU A 987 12.37 35.48 -38.32
CA LEU A 987 12.89 35.39 -36.95
C LEU A 987 12.70 33.98 -36.38
N THR A 988 11.52 33.38 -36.59
CA THR A 988 11.22 32.03 -36.08
C THR A 988 12.03 30.95 -36.81
N ALA A 989 12.30 31.16 -38.10
CA ALA A 989 13.18 30.29 -38.88
C ALA A 989 14.67 30.41 -38.50
N GLY A 990 15.05 31.42 -37.69
CA GLY A 990 16.45 31.70 -37.31
C GLY A 990 17.27 32.40 -38.41
N GLU A 991 16.65 32.77 -39.52
CA GLU A 991 17.28 33.47 -40.64
C GLU A 991 17.55 34.94 -40.31
N LEU A 992 16.71 35.54 -39.47
CA LEU A 992 16.88 36.90 -38.94
C LEU A 992 17.14 36.86 -37.43
N THR A 993 17.94 37.82 -36.97
CA THR A 993 18.10 38.09 -35.53
C THR A 993 17.28 39.31 -35.10
N SER A 994 16.98 39.41 -33.80
CA SER A 994 16.33 40.61 -33.22
C SER A 994 17.15 41.89 -33.47
N ALA A 995 18.48 41.77 -33.52
CA ALA A 995 19.37 42.88 -33.85
C ALA A 995 19.20 43.35 -35.31
N ASP A 996 18.97 42.44 -36.26
CA ASP A 996 18.74 42.76 -37.68
C ASP A 996 17.46 43.59 -37.85
N VAL A 997 16.40 43.19 -37.14
CA VAL A 997 15.12 43.91 -37.14
C VAL A 997 15.26 45.25 -36.44
N SER A 998 15.98 45.32 -35.31
CA SER A 998 16.27 46.58 -34.63
C SER A 998 17.07 47.54 -35.52
N LEU A 999 18.06 47.04 -36.27
CA LEU A 999 18.82 47.83 -37.24
C LEU A 999 17.91 48.42 -38.33
N PHE A 1000 17.00 47.60 -38.86
CA PHE A 1000 16.01 48.03 -39.85
C PHE A 1000 15.11 49.14 -39.29
N LEU A 1001 14.61 48.97 -38.06
CA LEU A 1001 13.70 49.93 -37.42
C LEU A 1001 14.39 51.25 -37.04
N THR A 1002 15.57 51.19 -36.42
CA THR A 1002 16.27 52.35 -35.80
C THR A 1002 17.07 53.21 -36.78
N ALA A 1003 17.28 52.74 -38.02
CA ALA A 1003 17.84 53.54 -39.12
C ALA A 1003 19.07 54.40 -38.75
N GLY A 1004 19.97 53.92 -37.89
CA GLY A 1004 21.30 54.51 -37.63
C GLY A 1004 21.38 55.71 -36.70
N ALA A 1005 20.34 55.98 -35.91
CA ALA A 1005 20.32 57.03 -34.90
C ALA A 1005 21.29 56.84 -33.69
N GLY A 1006 22.28 55.94 -33.77
CA GLY A 1006 23.12 55.55 -32.63
C GLY A 1006 24.64 55.75 -32.79
N LEU A 1007 25.11 56.30 -33.92
CA LEU A 1007 26.53 56.59 -34.15
C LEU A 1007 26.81 58.10 -34.04
N ASP A 1008 27.91 58.46 -33.38
CA ASP A 1008 28.35 59.84 -33.18
C ASP A 1008 29.19 60.31 -34.38
N GLU A 1009 28.86 61.47 -34.94
CA GLU A 1009 29.51 62.05 -36.11
C GLU A 1009 30.99 62.39 -35.89
N GLN A 1010 31.38 62.69 -34.64
CA GLN A 1010 32.75 63.11 -34.32
C GLN A 1010 33.74 61.94 -34.14
N ALA A 1011 33.25 60.74 -33.82
CA ALA A 1011 34.08 59.56 -33.55
C ALA A 1011 34.31 58.67 -34.80
N GLU A 1012 33.71 59.04 -35.93
CA GLU A 1012 33.53 58.17 -37.10
C GLU A 1012 34.31 58.63 -38.34
N ARG A 1013 34.50 57.72 -39.31
CA ARG A 1013 35.25 58.00 -40.56
C ARG A 1013 34.54 59.12 -41.34
N PRO A 1014 35.25 60.18 -41.77
CA PRO A 1014 34.63 61.27 -42.53
C PRO A 1014 34.15 60.80 -43.91
N CYS A 1015 33.06 61.40 -44.40
CA CYS A 1015 32.48 61.09 -45.69
C CYS A 1015 33.49 61.37 -46.84
N PRO A 1016 33.71 60.44 -47.79
CA PRO A 1016 34.69 60.58 -48.86
C PRO A 1016 34.32 61.63 -49.93
N TYR A 1017 33.03 61.99 -50.07
CA TYR A 1017 32.55 62.88 -51.13
C TYR A 1017 31.63 64.00 -50.64
N LYS A 1018 31.72 65.16 -51.29
CA LYS A 1018 30.91 66.36 -50.98
C LYS A 1018 29.50 66.35 -51.54
N TRP A 1019 29.22 65.58 -52.61
CA TRP A 1019 27.87 65.47 -53.22
C TRP A 1019 26.93 64.58 -52.41
N LEU A 1020 27.47 63.70 -51.58
CA LEU A 1020 26.74 63.02 -50.50
C LEU A 1020 26.40 64.00 -49.34
N GLY A 1021 26.52 65.32 -49.58
CA GLY A 1021 26.83 66.38 -48.63
C GLY A 1021 25.80 66.71 -47.55
N GLN A 1022 26.32 67.36 -46.49
CA GLN A 1022 25.67 68.06 -45.35
C GLN A 1022 24.70 67.29 -44.43
N ASP A 1023 24.19 66.11 -44.81
CA ASP A 1023 23.48 65.19 -43.91
C ASP A 1023 24.39 64.02 -43.52
N SER A 1024 25.28 64.25 -42.55
CA SER A 1024 26.12 63.23 -41.91
C SER A 1024 25.41 61.89 -41.62
N LYS A 1025 24.09 61.95 -41.38
CA LYS A 1025 23.22 60.80 -41.06
C LYS A 1025 23.18 59.71 -42.13
N THR A 1026 23.21 60.02 -43.43
CA THR A 1026 23.18 58.98 -44.49
C THR A 1026 24.49 58.20 -44.54
N TRP A 1027 25.62 58.87 -44.32
CA TRP A 1027 26.93 58.23 -44.21
C TRP A 1027 27.05 57.42 -42.92
N LEU A 1028 26.57 57.93 -41.78
CA LEU A 1028 26.47 57.18 -40.53
C LEU A 1028 25.61 55.91 -40.67
N ASN A 1029 24.53 55.97 -41.46
CA ASN A 1029 23.69 54.81 -41.76
C ASN A 1029 24.44 53.73 -42.54
N ILE A 1030 25.26 54.14 -43.51
CA ILE A 1030 26.13 53.25 -44.30
C ILE A 1030 27.22 52.64 -43.40
N LEU A 1031 27.83 53.44 -42.51
CA LEU A 1031 28.81 52.95 -41.54
C LEU A 1031 28.18 51.95 -40.56
N GLN A 1032 26.99 52.22 -40.04
CA GLN A 1032 26.29 51.28 -39.16
C GLN A 1032 25.96 49.96 -39.88
N LEU A 1033 25.53 50.04 -41.14
CA LEU A 1033 25.25 48.89 -41.99
C LEU A 1033 26.52 48.07 -42.27
N SER A 1034 27.68 48.73 -42.40
CA SER A 1034 28.97 48.06 -42.62
C SER A 1034 29.47 47.26 -41.40
N ARG A 1035 29.12 47.71 -40.18
CA ARG A 1035 29.52 47.08 -38.92
C ARG A 1035 28.59 45.96 -38.46
N HIS A 1036 27.36 45.97 -38.95
CA HIS A 1036 26.34 45.03 -38.53
C HIS A 1036 26.53 43.67 -39.20
N SER A 1037 26.36 42.62 -38.41
CA SER A 1037 26.42 41.23 -38.84
C SER A 1037 25.00 40.69 -38.99
N PHE A 1038 24.65 40.23 -40.19
CA PHE A 1038 23.32 39.71 -40.50
C PHE A 1038 23.20 38.20 -40.26
N GLY A 1039 22.04 37.77 -39.76
CA GLY A 1039 21.69 36.36 -39.57
C GLY A 1039 22.46 35.65 -38.46
N HIS A 1040 22.14 34.38 -38.23
CA HIS A 1040 22.79 33.56 -37.18
C HIS A 1040 24.27 33.30 -37.45
N GLU A 1041 24.69 33.24 -38.71
CA GLU A 1041 26.09 33.06 -39.13
C GLU A 1041 26.95 34.33 -38.96
N GLN A 1042 26.35 35.42 -38.46
CA GLN A 1042 27.01 36.71 -38.21
C GLN A 1042 27.78 37.25 -39.42
N ILE A 1043 27.20 37.12 -40.61
CA ILE A 1043 27.86 37.53 -41.86
C ILE A 1043 27.87 39.05 -41.95
N GLN A 1044 29.06 39.64 -42.02
CA GLN A 1044 29.23 41.07 -42.28
C GLN A 1044 29.11 41.35 -43.79
N PHE A 1045 27.87 41.39 -44.28
CA PHE A 1045 27.59 41.49 -45.71
C PHE A 1045 28.08 42.80 -46.36
N PHE A 1046 28.03 43.91 -45.62
CA PHE A 1046 28.36 45.25 -46.13
C PHE A 1046 29.67 45.84 -45.57
N CYS A 1047 30.58 45.01 -45.05
CA CYS A 1047 31.85 45.48 -44.49
C CYS A 1047 32.67 46.36 -45.45
N GLU A 1048 32.69 45.98 -46.74
CA GLU A 1048 33.45 46.68 -47.79
C GLU A 1048 32.71 47.90 -48.35
N LEU A 1049 31.45 48.14 -47.93
CA LEU A 1049 30.59 49.16 -48.51
C LEU A 1049 31.18 50.59 -48.45
N PRO A 1050 31.78 51.05 -47.33
CA PRO A 1050 32.39 52.38 -47.26
C PRO A 1050 33.58 52.54 -48.23
N ASP A 1051 34.36 51.47 -48.43
CA ASP A 1051 35.53 51.49 -49.31
C ASP A 1051 35.16 51.36 -50.79
N ILE A 1052 34.12 50.60 -51.12
CA ILE A 1052 33.60 50.45 -52.49
C ILE A 1052 32.94 51.74 -52.95
N ILE A 1053 32.14 52.40 -52.10
CA ILE A 1053 31.59 53.74 -52.41
C ILE A 1053 32.75 54.72 -52.67
N GLY A 1054 33.82 54.63 -51.88
CA GLY A 1054 35.06 55.38 -52.08
C GLY A 1054 35.79 55.11 -53.40
N LYS A 1055 35.57 53.97 -54.07
CA LYS A 1055 36.23 53.61 -55.33
C LYS A 1055 35.34 53.78 -56.57
N ASN A 1056 34.04 53.48 -56.47
CA ASN A 1056 33.09 53.41 -57.58
C ASN A 1056 32.01 54.52 -57.53
N GLU A 1057 32.45 55.78 -57.48
CA GLU A 1057 31.55 56.94 -57.28
C GLU A 1057 30.39 57.02 -58.28
N ALA A 1058 30.65 56.89 -59.59
CA ALA A 1058 29.65 57.16 -60.62
C ALA A 1058 28.44 56.21 -60.59
N GLN A 1059 28.67 54.91 -60.28
CA GLN A 1059 27.60 53.92 -60.20
C GLN A 1059 26.78 54.06 -58.92
N TRP A 1060 27.46 54.29 -57.78
CA TRP A 1060 26.80 54.51 -56.50
C TRP A 1060 26.06 55.85 -56.45
N ARG A 1061 26.58 56.89 -57.10
CA ARG A 1061 25.90 58.17 -57.27
C ARG A 1061 24.62 58.03 -58.08
N LYS A 1062 24.68 57.34 -59.22
CA LYS A 1062 23.47 57.04 -60.02
C LYS A 1062 22.43 56.27 -59.20
N PHE A 1063 22.85 55.25 -58.46
CA PHE A 1063 21.95 54.45 -57.61
C PHE A 1063 21.36 55.24 -56.43
N LEU A 1064 22.14 56.11 -55.79
CA LEU A 1064 21.73 56.92 -54.64
C LEU A 1064 20.90 58.15 -55.06
N GLU A 1065 21.12 58.73 -56.24
CA GLU A 1065 20.32 59.84 -56.76
C GLU A 1065 19.03 59.38 -57.46
N ASP A 1066 18.88 58.08 -57.76
CA ASP A 1066 17.67 57.56 -58.41
C ASP A 1066 16.40 57.67 -57.52
N ASN A 1067 15.27 57.95 -58.15
CA ASN A 1067 13.95 58.00 -57.51
C ASN A 1067 13.41 56.60 -57.15
N GLU A 1068 13.76 55.56 -57.91
CA GLU A 1068 13.30 54.16 -57.74
C GLU A 1068 14.49 53.17 -57.56
N PRO A 1069 15.34 53.34 -56.54
CA PRO A 1069 16.51 52.48 -56.29
C PRO A 1069 16.16 50.99 -56.07
N GLU A 1070 14.96 50.70 -55.60
CA GLU A 1070 14.45 49.34 -55.39
C GLU A 1070 14.28 48.54 -56.69
N LYS A 1071 14.21 49.21 -57.85
CA LYS A 1071 14.12 48.54 -59.16
C LYS A 1071 15.50 48.35 -59.81
N GLN A 1072 16.52 49.09 -59.36
CA GLN A 1072 17.88 49.00 -59.90
C GLN A 1072 18.72 47.94 -59.20
N ALA A 1073 19.62 47.30 -59.95
CA ALA A 1073 20.61 46.39 -59.38
C ALA A 1073 21.52 47.14 -58.40
N VAL A 1074 21.74 46.56 -57.22
CA VAL A 1074 22.65 47.16 -56.23
C VAL A 1074 24.08 47.08 -56.78
N PRO A 1075 24.79 48.21 -56.98
CA PRO A 1075 26.15 48.19 -57.52
C PRO A 1075 27.04 47.27 -56.68
N ASP A 1076 27.87 46.43 -57.34
CA ASP A 1076 28.85 45.52 -56.72
C ASP A 1076 28.31 44.42 -55.76
N PHE A 1077 27.06 44.52 -55.26
CA PHE A 1077 26.47 43.59 -54.28
C PHE A 1077 25.30 42.76 -54.83
N GLU A 1078 24.75 43.07 -56.01
CA GLU A 1078 23.56 42.38 -56.55
C GLU A 1078 23.74 40.85 -56.67
N GLU A 1079 24.91 40.38 -57.13
CA GLU A 1079 25.18 38.94 -57.23
C GLU A 1079 25.25 38.28 -55.85
N ARG A 1080 25.91 38.91 -54.88
CA ARG A 1080 25.98 38.44 -53.49
C ARG A 1080 24.59 38.40 -52.84
N ILE A 1081 23.75 39.40 -53.11
CA ILE A 1081 22.36 39.47 -52.61
C ILE A 1081 21.52 38.34 -53.22
N ARG A 1082 21.71 38.04 -54.52
CA ARG A 1082 21.00 36.94 -55.20
C ARG A 1082 21.45 35.55 -54.75
N MET A 1083 22.72 35.40 -54.36
CA MET A 1083 23.23 34.13 -53.81
C MET A 1083 22.60 33.81 -52.45
N GLN A 1084 22.34 34.81 -51.62
CA GLN A 1084 21.58 34.65 -50.37
C GLN A 1084 20.06 34.68 -50.62
N LYS A 1085 19.50 33.56 -51.10
CA LYS A 1085 18.06 33.46 -51.44
C LYS A 1085 17.08 33.86 -50.33
N PRO A 1086 17.21 33.44 -49.05
CA PRO A 1086 16.22 33.78 -48.02
C PRO A 1086 16.38 35.21 -47.49
N LEU A 1087 17.62 35.68 -47.34
CA LEU A 1087 17.95 36.92 -46.63
C LEU A 1087 18.19 38.12 -47.57
N GLY A 1088 18.53 37.86 -48.83
CA GLY A 1088 18.86 38.87 -49.84
C GLY A 1088 17.79 39.96 -50.01
N PRO A 1089 16.50 39.63 -50.13
CA PRO A 1089 15.44 40.64 -50.23
C PRO A 1089 15.37 41.57 -49.00
N PHE A 1090 15.59 41.03 -47.79
CA PHE A 1090 15.59 41.82 -46.55
C PHE A 1090 16.83 42.71 -46.43
N ILE A 1091 18.01 42.20 -46.80
CA ILE A 1091 19.26 42.95 -46.88
C ILE A 1091 19.11 44.14 -47.84
N ARG A 1092 18.49 43.91 -49.01
CA ARG A 1092 18.18 44.97 -49.98
C ARG A 1092 17.21 46.00 -49.39
N LEU A 1093 16.18 45.55 -48.66
CA LEU A 1093 15.24 46.43 -47.98
C LEU A 1093 15.92 47.32 -46.93
N CYS A 1094 16.88 46.77 -46.17
CA CYS A 1094 17.69 47.52 -45.20
C CYS A 1094 18.50 48.62 -45.89
N LEU A 1095 19.16 48.31 -47.00
CA LEU A 1095 19.92 49.29 -47.79
C LEU A 1095 19.02 50.41 -48.34
N VAL A 1096 17.87 50.06 -48.93
CA VAL A 1096 16.91 51.05 -49.47
C VAL A 1096 16.32 51.92 -48.37
N ARG A 1097 16.01 51.35 -47.19
CA ARG A 1097 15.48 52.11 -46.05
C ARG A 1097 16.52 53.11 -45.51
N LYS A 1098 17.78 52.71 -45.41
CA LYS A 1098 18.89 53.56 -44.95
C LYS A 1098 19.16 54.72 -45.92
N LYS A 1099 18.82 54.58 -47.20
CA LYS A 1099 18.80 55.65 -48.21
C LYS A 1099 17.61 56.62 -48.06
N ARG A 1100 16.39 56.14 -47.86
CA ARG A 1100 15.15 56.95 -48.02
C ARG A 1100 14.68 57.73 -46.78
N PHE A 1101 15.25 57.54 -45.59
CA PHE A 1101 14.73 58.13 -44.35
C PHE A 1101 14.79 59.67 -44.25
N PHE A 1102 15.50 60.36 -45.16
CA PHE A 1102 15.60 61.83 -45.17
C PHE A 1102 15.47 62.49 -46.54
N SER A 1103 15.02 61.77 -47.59
CA SER A 1103 14.46 62.52 -48.73
C SER A 1103 13.17 63.18 -48.23
N PRO A 1104 13.03 64.51 -48.26
CA PRO A 1104 11.76 65.13 -47.91
C PRO A 1104 10.74 64.55 -48.89
N ALA A 1105 9.84 63.71 -48.38
CA ALA A 1105 8.63 63.41 -49.10
C ALA A 1105 7.88 64.73 -49.23
N THR A 1106 8.07 65.40 -50.36
CA THR A 1106 7.03 66.22 -50.97
C THR A 1106 5.75 65.38 -50.94
N HIS A 1107 4.81 65.84 -50.13
CA HIS A 1107 3.43 65.37 -50.07
C HIS A 1107 2.77 65.32 -51.45
#